data_AF-A0A2V6PPR9-F1
#
_entry.id   AF-A0A2V6PPR9-F1
#
_cell.length_a   1.000
_cell.length_b   1.000
_cell.length_c   1.000
_cell.angle_alpha   90.00
_cell.angle_beta   90.00
_cell.angle_gamma   90.00
#
_symmetry.space_group_name_H-M   'P 1'
#
loop_
_entity.id
_entity.type
_entity.pdbx_description
1 polymer ?
#
loop_
_entity_poly.entity_id
_entity_poly.type
_entity_poly.pdbx_seq_one_letter_code
_entity_poly.pdbx_strand_id
1 'polypeptide(L)'
;MLIVLVIPIVSSAYDDQDTHPRLTRLAFRNSSIDAVLKIELGLPDGAATALEEFPPVFWAELGATHEDSISFCNASNHFHNALKPFPAAAVSDVAGVSRICSRPPQSSVVWGTRFRSPTDKGPAVGNVYDWDSTRFSYLKALTLESTDERQEALADTFFSLGHVMHLIQDLAQPAHVRNDLASHFRPFPEFPVTSTADLLRWAASPFEKFVSRTPQLVDNAGSIRPSMLGRSLPGFWDIDFYDGTNPSDDPGAALGLAEWVNANFASDFTILTETLNPADRHYFPYPRRSSTNLNDLFSENMAIVHDVTAPDTKTDTTIHISKTDDGEIIQNFAHVSYFWRDVNLVAPGTWPGLFLQLDDVAHADHARHLLPRAIGYSAAVVDYFFRGRLDVDLADGDGGLVLVGRNAADDALGAGTLRLYADGVGSREGMRFPASAETAVDGVATGDPLPVVPVTLPPEAAGAERFVAVYTGALGAERPEGGTIGAVIGKVLGGVRVEEIFANSSAWMVRTPRGVFALTKDGLPLTTAQYPVVKWGDDESQLIARSPLTSAGATITVFRVPRKSSSDFDTPLDSTTIALSTVKTVPFPSGPVASAVVTSVNYRQSVTYREHFARSTRTTTFRWVPDPPPNTDPSQGTYVFAGSDFGPFAFALEYEQTIPFAQNFAVRLDLAHNADVTRFPPPYAWRLKDMYVSATGRVLGLAVVFLTIPEIAFATVPVHRLNQSGALEQSRTQTIGPYFPEATSPLLWALFDLETGAVVASTAGPVITHVSEDAIDDLPQGQVNSAFWAESVAVYTGGRDDRTEHQGWVGVASTNPTPFGGTIGQTTGSFALPSAGAQSRSFTGWLRADLGEAMTARGLTDVSPDMRPGPCRTARVQGDRDQPHGRLRT
;
A
#
# COMPACT_ATOMS: atom_id res chain seq x y z
N MET A 1 38.00 40.62 20.50
CA MET A 1 36.55 40.96 20.60
C MET A 1 35.93 40.52 19.27
N LEU A 2 35.58 39.24 19.17
CA LEU A 2 35.01 38.64 17.97
C LEU A 2 33.49 38.83 18.09
N ILE A 3 32.90 39.68 17.26
CA ILE A 3 31.44 39.82 17.17
C ILE A 3 30.94 38.53 16.52
N VAL A 4 30.45 37.60 17.34
CA VAL A 4 29.70 36.42 16.87
C VAL A 4 28.34 36.94 16.44
N LEU A 5 28.18 37.13 15.13
CA LEU A 5 26.89 37.38 14.51
C LEU A 5 26.10 36.06 14.58
N VAL A 6 25.22 35.91 15.55
CA VAL A 6 24.30 34.76 15.63
C VAL A 6 23.21 35.00 14.60
N ILE A 7 23.35 34.36 13.44
CA ILE A 7 22.33 34.31 12.40
C ILE A 7 21.34 33.20 12.79
N PRO A 8 20.02 33.44 12.86
CA PRO A 8 19.04 32.43 13.24
C PRO A 8 18.93 31.37 12.14
N ILE A 9 19.34 30.14 12.44
CA ILE A 9 19.24 28.97 11.55
C ILE A 9 17.93 28.28 11.85
N VAL A 10 17.10 27.97 10.86
CA VAL A 10 15.84 27.23 11.08
C VAL A 10 16.16 25.76 11.37
N SER A 11 15.75 25.27 12.53
CA SER A 11 15.70 23.84 12.85
C SER A 11 14.41 23.30 12.27
N SER A 12 14.44 22.21 11.54
CA SER A 12 13.23 21.47 11.16
C SER A 12 13.26 20.13 11.88
N ALA A 13 12.10 19.59 12.21
CA ALA A 13 11.99 18.16 12.47
C ALA A 13 11.68 17.50 11.13
N TYR A 14 12.23 16.32 10.83
CA TYR A 14 12.16 15.72 9.50
C TYR A 14 12.45 16.74 8.36
N ASP A 15 12.28 16.38 7.09
CA ASP A 15 12.36 17.35 6.00
C ASP A 15 10.99 17.97 5.74
N ASP A 16 10.89 19.30 5.85
CA ASP A 16 9.64 20.07 5.71
C ASP A 16 9.08 19.99 4.28
N GLN A 17 9.96 19.79 3.28
CA GLN A 17 9.60 19.74 1.87
C GLN A 17 9.16 18.35 1.40
N ASP A 18 9.60 17.27 2.05
CA ASP A 18 9.30 15.90 1.62
C ASP A 18 8.72 15.01 2.72
N THR A 19 9.36 14.93 3.89
CA THR A 19 9.04 13.89 4.88
C THR A 19 7.73 14.18 5.62
N HIS A 20 7.52 15.41 6.10
CA HIS A 20 6.27 15.81 6.77
C HIS A 20 5.05 15.67 5.86
N PRO A 21 5.06 16.17 4.61
CA PRO A 21 3.99 15.92 3.64
C PRO A 21 3.73 14.42 3.42
N ARG A 22 4.76 13.58 3.30
CA ARG A 22 4.58 12.13 3.12
C ARG A 22 3.91 11.47 4.33
N LEU A 23 4.37 11.77 5.55
CA LEU A 23 3.78 11.27 6.78
C LEU A 23 2.31 11.68 6.90
N THR A 24 2.00 12.94 6.59
CA THR A 24 0.63 13.49 6.59
C THR A 24 -0.25 12.80 5.55
N ARG A 25 0.25 12.58 4.33
CA ARG A 25 -0.47 11.81 3.29
C ARG A 25 -0.80 10.39 3.73
N LEU A 26 0.17 9.70 4.32
CA LEU A 26 -0.01 8.33 4.81
C LEU A 26 -0.98 8.30 6.00
N ALA A 27 -0.94 9.30 6.89
CA ALA A 27 -1.89 9.43 7.98
C ALA A 27 -3.34 9.60 7.48
N PHE A 28 -3.57 10.40 6.43
CA PHE A 28 -4.88 10.52 5.79
C PHE A 28 -5.36 9.19 5.18
N ARG A 29 -4.46 8.42 4.56
CA ARG A 29 -4.78 7.10 4.01
C ARG A 29 -5.13 6.07 5.10
N ASN A 30 -4.61 6.25 6.31
CA ASN A 30 -4.81 5.35 7.45
C ASN A 30 -5.86 5.85 8.46
N SER A 31 -6.58 6.93 8.14
CA SER A 31 -7.67 7.47 8.97
C SER A 31 -9.04 7.23 8.34
N SER A 32 -10.10 7.53 9.08
CA SER A 32 -11.50 7.43 8.65
C SER A 32 -12.00 8.67 7.89
N ILE A 33 -11.11 9.64 7.59
CA ILE A 33 -11.50 10.97 7.09
C ILE A 33 -12.30 10.92 5.78
N ASP A 34 -11.94 10.02 4.85
CA ASP A 34 -12.68 9.88 3.60
C ASP A 34 -14.15 9.51 3.85
N ALA A 35 -14.39 8.58 4.77
CA ALA A 35 -15.74 8.17 5.15
C ALA A 35 -16.47 9.29 5.92
N VAL A 36 -15.79 10.02 6.81
CA VAL A 36 -16.38 11.18 7.52
C VAL A 36 -16.83 12.24 6.53
N LEU A 37 -15.98 12.63 5.57
CA LEU A 37 -16.29 13.66 4.58
C LEU A 37 -17.49 13.27 3.72
N LYS A 38 -17.59 11.98 3.35
CA LYS A 38 -18.72 11.44 2.58
C LYS A 38 -20.01 11.37 3.38
N ILE A 39 -19.96 10.74 4.56
CA ILE A 39 -21.14 10.33 5.32
C ILE A 39 -21.66 11.45 6.23
N GLU A 40 -20.76 12.20 6.85
CA GLU A 40 -21.14 13.25 7.81
C GLU A 40 -21.23 14.61 7.13
N LEU A 41 -20.30 14.93 6.22
CA LEU A 41 -20.23 16.24 5.59
C LEU A 41 -20.85 16.30 4.18
N GLY A 42 -21.34 15.17 3.67
CA GLY A 42 -22.03 15.11 2.39
C GLY A 42 -21.17 15.61 1.23
N LEU A 43 -19.87 15.29 1.25
CA LEU A 43 -18.89 15.53 0.19
C LEU A 43 -18.66 14.21 -0.57
N PRO A 44 -19.29 13.98 -1.73
CA PRO A 44 -19.33 12.66 -2.39
C PRO A 44 -17.95 12.09 -2.75
N ASP A 45 -17.00 12.96 -3.08
CA ASP A 45 -15.63 12.58 -3.42
C ASP A 45 -14.74 12.40 -2.18
N GLY A 46 -15.28 12.63 -0.98
CA GLY A 46 -14.59 12.46 0.29
C GLY A 46 -13.27 13.20 0.35
N ALA A 47 -12.18 12.47 0.59
CA ALA A 47 -10.83 13.04 0.67
C ALA A 47 -10.31 13.59 -0.68
N ALA A 48 -10.96 13.28 -1.80
CA ALA A 48 -10.63 13.83 -3.12
C ALA A 48 -11.46 15.08 -3.48
N THR A 49 -12.40 15.50 -2.63
CA THR A 49 -13.22 16.71 -2.87
C THR A 49 -12.32 17.92 -2.99
N ALA A 50 -12.42 18.69 -4.07
CA ALA A 50 -11.70 19.96 -4.18
C ALA A 50 -12.30 20.99 -3.21
N LEU A 51 -11.46 21.52 -2.31
CA LEU A 51 -11.74 22.68 -1.48
C LEU A 51 -10.95 23.84 -2.09
N GLU A 52 -11.66 24.83 -2.62
CA GLU A 52 -11.11 25.77 -3.59
C GLU A 52 -10.57 25.01 -4.82
N GLU A 53 -9.24 24.83 -4.90
CA GLU A 53 -8.56 24.16 -6.01
C GLU A 53 -7.95 22.81 -5.62
N PHE A 54 -7.88 22.48 -4.33
CA PHE A 54 -7.08 21.36 -3.83
C PHE A 54 -7.84 20.45 -2.85
N PRO A 55 -7.53 19.14 -2.82
CA PRO A 55 -8.17 18.22 -1.87
C PRO A 55 -7.74 18.48 -0.42
N PRO A 56 -8.55 18.08 0.59
CA PRO A 56 -8.23 18.16 2.02
C PRO A 56 -6.81 17.74 2.39
N VAL A 57 -6.32 16.64 1.82
CA VAL A 57 -4.99 16.11 2.12
C VAL A 57 -3.88 17.08 1.69
N PHE A 58 -4.07 17.80 0.59
CA PHE A 58 -3.08 18.78 0.12
C PHE A 58 -2.97 19.97 1.08
N TRP A 59 -4.10 20.47 1.59
CA TRP A 59 -4.10 21.53 2.59
C TRP A 59 -3.41 21.11 3.88
N ALA A 60 -3.64 19.87 4.34
CA ALA A 60 -2.94 19.32 5.50
C ALA A 60 -1.43 19.12 5.24
N GLU A 61 -1.04 18.64 4.06
CA GLU A 61 0.38 18.56 3.66
C GLU A 61 1.04 19.94 3.69
N LEU A 62 0.36 20.95 3.14
CA LEU A 62 0.85 22.33 3.13
C LEU A 62 0.98 22.92 4.53
N GLY A 63 0.01 22.65 5.41
CA GLY A 63 0.06 23.07 6.81
C GLY A 63 1.19 22.40 7.59
N ALA A 64 1.44 21.11 7.34
CA ALA A 64 2.56 20.40 7.94
C ALA A 64 3.91 21.00 7.49
N THR A 65 4.12 21.24 6.18
CA THR A 65 5.31 21.95 5.69
C THR A 65 5.43 23.36 6.27
N HIS A 66 4.30 24.07 6.40
CA HIS A 66 4.31 25.46 6.83
C HIS A 66 4.77 25.61 8.28
N GLU A 67 4.42 24.70 9.19
CA GLU A 67 4.81 24.74 10.60
C GLU A 67 6.33 24.84 10.80
N ASP A 68 7.16 24.21 9.98
CA ASP A 68 8.62 24.37 10.04
C ASP A 68 9.14 25.63 9.35
N SER A 69 8.47 26.06 8.28
CA SER A 69 8.96 27.13 7.41
C SER A 69 8.77 28.56 7.95
N ILE A 70 7.97 28.75 9.01
CA ILE A 70 7.63 30.08 9.56
C ILE A 70 8.86 30.81 10.10
N SER A 71 9.58 30.21 11.05
CA SER A 71 10.79 30.78 11.65
C SER A 71 11.48 29.79 12.60
N PHE A 72 12.77 30.03 12.87
CA PHE A 72 13.49 29.35 13.96
C PHE A 72 12.76 29.41 15.31
N CYS A 73 12.10 30.53 15.61
CA CYS A 73 11.36 30.68 16.86
C CYS A 73 10.10 29.83 16.90
N ASN A 74 9.53 29.51 15.74
CA ASN A 74 8.43 28.55 15.65
C ASN A 74 8.92 27.13 15.95
N ALA A 75 9.99 26.71 15.26
CA ALA A 75 10.62 25.41 15.44
C ALA A 75 11.13 25.14 16.86
N SER A 76 11.52 26.20 17.61
CA SER A 76 11.87 26.04 19.02
C SER A 76 10.72 25.50 19.90
N ASN A 77 9.47 25.53 19.41
CA ASN A 77 8.31 24.98 20.09
C ASN A 77 8.05 23.50 19.75
N HIS A 78 8.89 22.85 18.94
CA HIS A 78 8.67 21.49 18.44
C HIS A 78 9.18 20.40 19.39
N PHE A 79 9.66 20.79 20.57
CA PHE A 79 10.28 19.91 21.55
C PHE A 79 9.34 19.62 22.71
N HIS A 80 9.35 18.39 23.22
CA HIS A 80 8.62 18.01 24.44
C HIS A 80 9.36 16.92 25.22
N ASN A 81 10.00 17.31 26.31
CA ASN A 81 10.63 16.38 27.25
C ASN A 81 9.61 15.85 28.27
N ALA A 82 9.17 14.60 28.10
CA ALA A 82 8.18 13.93 28.95
C ALA A 82 8.60 13.77 30.43
N LEU A 83 9.88 13.95 30.78
CA LEU A 83 10.34 13.93 32.17
C LEU A 83 10.14 15.27 32.90
N LYS A 84 9.47 16.23 32.26
CA LYS A 84 9.20 17.57 32.80
C LYS A 84 7.71 17.88 32.70
N PRO A 85 7.13 18.62 33.66
CA PRO A 85 5.80 19.18 33.51
C PRO A 85 5.70 19.98 32.19
N PHE A 86 4.55 19.94 31.51
CA PHE A 86 4.44 20.46 30.14
C PHE A 86 5.00 21.88 29.94
N PRO A 87 4.78 22.88 30.83
CA PRO A 87 5.34 24.23 30.65
C PRO A 87 6.86 24.31 30.76
N ALA A 88 7.51 23.30 31.34
CA ALA A 88 8.96 23.17 31.51
C ALA A 88 9.58 22.13 30.56
N ALA A 89 8.77 21.50 29.69
CA ALA A 89 9.19 20.47 28.74
C ALA A 89 9.72 21.04 27.40
N ALA A 90 9.81 22.37 27.28
CA ALA A 90 10.31 23.06 26.09
C ALA A 90 11.82 22.89 25.89
N VAL A 91 12.30 23.22 24.70
CA VAL A 91 13.74 23.24 24.39
C VAL A 91 14.49 24.24 25.27
N SER A 92 15.67 23.84 25.75
CA SER A 92 16.48 24.63 26.68
C SER A 92 17.99 24.41 26.53
N ASP A 93 18.41 23.48 25.68
CA ASP A 93 19.80 23.02 25.61
C ASP A 93 20.74 23.94 24.83
N VAL A 94 20.22 24.87 24.02
CA VAL A 94 21.05 25.86 23.33
C VAL A 94 20.88 27.24 23.98
N ALA A 95 21.97 27.76 24.54
CA ALA A 95 21.98 29.05 25.21
C ALA A 95 21.75 30.18 24.19
N GLY A 96 20.64 30.91 24.32
CA GLY A 96 20.32 32.06 23.48
C GLY A 96 19.03 31.95 22.67
N VAL A 97 18.41 30.77 22.56
CA VAL A 97 17.10 30.59 21.91
C VAL A 97 16.07 31.56 22.49
N SER A 98 15.96 31.60 23.83
CA SER A 98 15.07 32.51 24.56
C SER A 98 15.45 34.00 24.48
N ARG A 99 16.67 34.34 24.01
CA ARG A 99 17.14 35.72 23.82
C ARG A 99 16.90 36.23 22.40
N ILE A 100 16.81 35.34 21.42
CA ILE A 100 16.61 35.66 20.00
C ILE A 100 15.12 35.75 19.69
N CYS A 101 14.30 34.93 20.36
CA CYS A 101 12.87 34.87 20.14
C CYS A 101 12.12 35.89 21.00
N SER A 102 11.13 36.58 20.39
CA SER A 102 10.29 37.56 21.09
C SER A 102 9.40 36.95 22.17
N ARG A 103 9.24 35.62 22.16
CA ARG A 103 8.55 34.83 23.18
C ARG A 103 9.46 33.67 23.60
N PRO A 104 9.42 33.27 24.88
CA PRO A 104 10.11 32.06 25.31
C PRO A 104 9.51 30.83 24.62
N PRO A 105 10.33 29.85 24.22
CA PRO A 105 9.85 28.58 23.67
C PRO A 105 8.81 27.92 24.59
N GLN A 106 7.79 27.33 23.98
CA GLN A 106 6.81 26.47 24.64
C GLN A 106 7.13 25.01 24.29
N SER A 107 6.65 24.06 25.09
CA SER A 107 6.69 22.66 24.67
C SER A 107 5.69 22.41 23.54
N SER A 108 5.92 21.39 22.72
CA SER A 108 5.07 21.12 21.56
C SER A 108 3.62 20.83 21.94
N VAL A 109 3.38 20.17 23.08
CA VAL A 109 2.02 19.97 23.59
C VAL A 109 1.33 21.29 23.95
N VAL A 110 2.03 22.22 24.63
CA VAL A 110 1.49 23.54 24.99
C VAL A 110 1.25 24.37 23.73
N TRP A 111 2.20 24.32 22.78
CA TRP A 111 2.15 25.07 21.53
C TRP A 111 1.02 24.63 20.61
N GLY A 112 0.77 23.32 20.50
CA GLY A 112 -0.28 22.76 19.66
C GLY A 112 -1.66 22.68 20.31
N THR A 113 -1.75 22.68 21.65
CA THR A 113 -3.02 22.34 22.35
C THR A 113 -3.39 23.27 23.50
N ARG A 114 -2.46 24.12 23.98
CA ARG A 114 -2.56 24.96 25.18
C ARG A 114 -2.62 24.22 26.51
N PHE A 115 -2.63 22.89 26.53
CA PHE A 115 -2.62 22.12 27.77
C PHE A 115 -1.31 22.28 28.53
N ARG A 116 -1.39 22.43 29.86
CA ARG A 116 -0.25 22.57 30.78
C ARG A 116 -0.06 21.35 31.67
N SER A 117 -0.99 20.41 31.60
CA SER A 117 -0.90 19.04 32.12
C SER A 117 -1.88 18.16 31.30
N PRO A 118 -1.94 16.84 31.53
CA PRO A 118 -2.89 15.97 30.83
C PRO A 118 -4.37 16.37 30.97
N THR A 119 -4.71 17.17 31.97
CA THR A 119 -6.09 17.56 32.28
C THR A 119 -6.33 19.08 32.40
N ASP A 120 -5.28 19.90 32.54
CA ASP A 120 -5.41 21.35 32.73
C ASP A 120 -5.07 22.14 31.46
N LYS A 121 -6.02 22.95 30.98
CA LYS A 121 -5.86 23.77 29.79
C LYS A 121 -5.51 25.22 30.14
N GLY A 122 -4.40 25.69 29.58
CA GLY A 122 -3.89 27.05 29.77
C GLY A 122 -4.47 28.08 28.80
N PRO A 123 -4.06 29.36 28.95
CA PRO A 123 -4.40 30.41 28.01
C PRO A 123 -3.69 30.22 26.65
N ALA A 124 -4.14 30.96 25.63
CA ALA A 124 -3.47 30.99 24.33
C ALA A 124 -2.01 31.43 24.45
N VAL A 125 -1.11 30.70 23.79
CA VAL A 125 0.35 30.96 23.79
C VAL A 125 0.84 31.62 22.50
N GLY A 126 -0.10 31.98 21.62
CA GLY A 126 0.16 32.78 20.42
C GLY A 126 0.46 31.99 19.15
N ASN A 127 0.21 30.67 19.16
CA ASN A 127 0.03 29.88 17.94
C ASN A 127 -1.36 30.17 17.37
N VAL A 128 -1.44 30.53 16.09
CA VAL A 128 -2.73 30.79 15.42
C VAL A 128 -3.30 29.55 14.73
N TYR A 129 -2.54 28.46 14.65
CA TYR A 129 -2.91 27.18 14.03
C TYR A 129 -2.97 26.03 15.04
N ASP A 130 -3.23 26.33 16.32
CA ASP A 130 -3.41 25.30 17.34
C ASP A 130 -4.75 24.56 17.21
N TRP A 131 -4.95 23.55 18.05
CA TRP A 131 -6.17 22.74 18.05
C TRP A 131 -7.46 23.56 18.15
N ASP A 132 -7.47 24.60 18.97
CA ASP A 132 -8.66 25.43 19.18
C ASP A 132 -8.97 26.28 17.94
N SER A 133 -7.95 26.90 17.35
CA SER A 133 -8.09 27.59 16.07
C SER A 133 -8.62 26.66 14.98
N THR A 134 -8.13 25.42 14.95
CA THR A 134 -8.60 24.39 14.02
C THR A 134 -10.09 24.07 14.23
N ARG A 135 -10.54 23.95 15.49
CA ARG A 135 -11.98 23.81 15.83
C ARG A 135 -12.81 25.00 15.37
N PHE A 136 -12.30 26.22 15.55
CA PHE A 136 -12.98 27.44 15.09
C PHE A 136 -13.14 27.48 13.56
N SER A 137 -12.10 27.13 12.80
CA SER A 137 -12.19 27.03 11.34
C SER A 137 -13.20 25.99 10.91
N TYR A 138 -13.25 24.84 11.60
CA TYR A 138 -14.24 23.82 11.29
C TYR A 138 -15.68 24.27 11.58
N LEU A 139 -15.90 24.98 12.68
CA LEU A 139 -17.22 25.58 12.96
C LEU A 139 -17.63 26.57 11.86
N LYS A 140 -16.70 27.41 11.39
CA LYS A 140 -16.95 28.34 10.28
C LYS A 140 -17.30 27.59 8.99
N ALA A 141 -16.58 26.52 8.66
CA ALA A 141 -16.86 25.68 7.50
C ALA A 141 -18.28 25.11 7.51
N LEU A 142 -18.84 24.85 8.69
CA LEU A 142 -20.19 24.34 8.84
C LEU A 142 -21.26 25.44 8.83
N THR A 143 -20.93 26.69 9.16
CA THR A 143 -21.93 27.70 9.56
C THR A 143 -21.89 29.02 8.80
N LEU A 144 -20.80 29.35 8.09
CA LEU A 144 -20.72 30.60 7.32
C LEU A 144 -21.75 30.64 6.18
N GLU A 145 -22.17 31.85 5.85
CA GLU A 145 -23.31 32.09 4.96
C GLU A 145 -22.99 31.69 3.52
N SER A 146 -21.85 32.09 2.96
CA SER A 146 -21.52 31.79 1.56
C SER A 146 -20.82 30.43 1.39
N THR A 147 -20.95 29.82 0.20
CA THR A 147 -20.25 28.56 -0.11
C THR A 147 -18.74 28.76 -0.12
N ASP A 148 -18.26 29.84 -0.73
CA ASP A 148 -16.84 30.13 -0.88
C ASP A 148 -16.18 30.27 0.49
N GLU A 149 -16.74 31.09 1.40
CA GLU A 149 -16.19 31.24 2.77
C GLU A 149 -16.23 29.91 3.56
N ARG A 150 -17.19 29.03 3.29
CA ARG A 150 -17.24 27.70 3.92
C ARG A 150 -16.16 26.77 3.37
N GLN A 151 -15.88 26.83 2.06
CA GLN A 151 -14.80 26.04 1.45
C GLN A 151 -13.44 26.52 1.94
N GLU A 152 -13.20 27.83 1.96
CA GLU A 152 -12.01 28.45 2.54
C GLU A 152 -11.82 28.04 4.00
N ALA A 153 -12.87 28.14 4.83
CA ALA A 153 -12.78 27.72 6.23
C ALA A 153 -12.53 26.21 6.41
N LEU A 154 -13.02 25.38 5.48
CA LEU A 154 -12.75 23.93 5.52
C LEU A 154 -11.30 23.64 5.08
N ALA A 155 -10.78 24.36 4.09
CA ALA A 155 -9.37 24.32 3.71
C ALA A 155 -8.47 24.75 4.89
N ASP A 156 -8.80 25.85 5.56
CA ASP A 156 -8.12 26.34 6.77
C ASP A 156 -8.16 25.32 7.91
N THR A 157 -9.24 24.55 8.03
CA THR A 157 -9.36 23.45 8.99
C THR A 157 -8.29 22.40 8.72
N PHE A 158 -8.17 21.93 7.48
CA PHE A 158 -7.18 20.92 7.13
C PHE A 158 -5.75 21.46 7.18
N PHE A 159 -5.53 22.70 6.75
CA PHE A 159 -4.26 23.40 6.88
C PHE A 159 -3.82 23.48 8.35
N SER A 160 -4.68 23.96 9.24
CA SER A 160 -4.37 24.05 10.68
C SER A 160 -4.21 22.66 11.33
N LEU A 161 -4.98 21.66 10.88
CA LEU A 161 -4.79 20.27 11.34
C LEU A 161 -3.41 19.72 10.92
N GLY A 162 -2.90 20.13 9.75
CA GLY A 162 -1.53 19.84 9.31
C GLY A 162 -0.46 20.34 10.30
N HIS A 163 -0.62 21.56 10.83
CA HIS A 163 0.25 22.10 11.88
C HIS A 163 0.22 21.25 13.15
N VAL A 164 -0.96 20.76 13.58
CA VAL A 164 -1.06 19.88 14.76
C VAL A 164 -0.41 18.51 14.48
N MET A 165 -0.62 17.96 13.29
CA MET A 165 -0.02 16.67 12.89
C MET A 165 1.50 16.74 12.81
N HIS A 166 2.06 17.86 12.34
CA HIS A 166 3.48 18.16 12.35
C HIS A 166 4.10 17.94 13.74
N LEU A 167 3.56 18.62 14.74
CA LEU A 167 4.05 18.54 16.13
C LEU A 167 3.99 17.14 16.73
N ILE A 168 3.11 16.27 16.23
CA ILE A 168 3.04 14.84 16.60
C ILE A 168 4.11 14.02 15.90
N GLN A 169 4.35 14.31 14.61
CA GLN A 169 5.37 13.63 13.81
C GLN A 169 6.75 13.87 14.43
N ASP A 170 7.00 15.08 14.95
CA ASP A 170 8.25 15.45 15.62
C ASP A 170 8.53 14.63 16.89
N LEU A 171 7.49 14.15 17.56
CA LEU A 171 7.68 13.29 18.74
C LEU A 171 8.28 11.94 18.37
N ALA A 172 8.17 11.52 17.11
CA ALA A 172 8.86 10.36 16.58
C ALA A 172 10.33 10.66 16.19
N GLN A 173 10.84 11.84 16.53
CA GLN A 173 12.23 12.23 16.38
C GLN A 173 12.89 12.28 17.79
N PRO A 174 13.90 11.43 18.08
CA PRO A 174 14.46 11.33 19.45
C PRO A 174 15.03 12.64 20.04
N ALA A 175 15.66 13.49 19.24
CA ALA A 175 16.18 14.79 19.69
C ALA A 175 15.07 15.77 20.13
N HIS A 176 13.91 15.75 19.48
CA HIS A 176 12.75 16.58 19.80
C HIS A 176 12.14 16.24 21.17
N VAL A 177 12.22 14.98 21.58
CA VAL A 177 11.73 14.54 22.90
C VAL A 177 12.83 14.49 23.96
N ARG A 178 14.10 14.65 23.57
CA ARG A 178 15.27 14.60 24.47
C ARG A 178 16.00 15.94 24.63
N ASN A 179 15.32 17.05 24.32
CA ASN A 179 15.87 18.39 24.53
C ASN A 179 17.26 18.55 23.88
N ASP A 180 17.41 18.08 22.63
CA ASP A 180 18.71 17.97 21.96
C ASP A 180 18.74 18.77 20.64
N LEU A 181 18.39 20.05 20.70
CA LEU A 181 18.50 20.98 19.57
C LEU A 181 19.97 21.16 19.14
N ALA A 182 20.93 20.93 20.05
CA ALA A 182 22.34 20.92 19.69
C ALA A 182 22.67 19.92 18.57
N SER A 183 21.96 18.80 18.47
CA SER A 183 22.13 17.79 17.40
C SER A 183 21.86 18.34 16.01
N HIS A 184 20.94 19.31 15.87
CA HIS A 184 20.60 19.96 14.61
C HIS A 184 21.70 20.90 14.08
N PHE A 185 22.68 21.27 14.92
CA PHE A 185 23.79 22.17 14.53
C PHE A 185 25.08 21.44 14.14
N ARG A 186 25.08 20.11 13.99
CA ARG A 186 26.29 19.39 13.59
C ARG A 186 26.66 19.65 12.11
N PRO A 187 27.88 20.14 11.80
CA PRO A 187 28.28 20.41 10.42
C PRO A 187 28.50 19.11 9.62
N PHE A 188 27.94 19.04 8.41
CA PHE A 188 28.10 17.91 7.49
C PHE A 188 29.18 18.17 6.42
N PRO A 189 30.12 17.23 6.17
CA PRO A 189 31.15 17.38 5.13
C PRO A 189 30.62 17.45 3.69
N GLU A 190 29.42 16.91 3.44
CA GLU A 190 28.82 16.71 2.11
C GLU A 190 28.14 17.97 1.55
N PHE A 191 27.94 19.01 2.36
CA PHE A 191 27.34 20.28 1.97
C PHE A 191 28.25 21.43 2.42
N PRO A 192 29.27 21.80 1.61
CA PRO A 192 30.07 22.96 1.92
C PRO A 192 29.16 24.19 1.96
N VAL A 193 29.22 24.96 3.05
CA VAL A 193 28.51 26.23 3.16
C VAL A 193 29.03 27.16 2.06
N THR A 194 28.24 27.36 1.00
CA THR A 194 28.66 28.13 -0.18
C THR A 194 28.03 29.52 -0.24
N SER A 195 26.99 29.78 0.58
CA SER A 195 26.30 31.07 0.65
C SER A 195 25.75 31.40 2.05
N THR A 196 25.43 32.67 2.28
CA THR A 196 24.70 33.14 3.47
C THR A 196 23.26 32.62 3.57
N ALA A 197 22.68 32.15 2.46
CA ALA A 197 21.39 31.46 2.46
C ALA A 197 21.54 30.01 2.97
N ASP A 198 22.68 29.37 2.74
CA ASP A 198 23.02 28.04 3.28
C ASP A 198 23.32 28.11 4.79
N LEU A 199 23.66 29.28 5.33
CA LEU A 199 23.75 29.52 6.78
C LEU A 199 22.37 29.69 7.44
N LEU A 200 21.33 29.96 6.65
CA LEU A 200 19.95 30.18 7.11
C LEU A 200 19.06 28.95 6.90
N ARG A 201 19.44 28.07 5.97
CA ARG A 201 18.76 26.82 5.64
C ARG A 201 19.55 25.64 6.22
N TRP A 202 18.82 24.69 6.78
CA TRP A 202 19.30 23.36 7.19
C TRP A 202 20.06 23.28 8.51
N ALA A 203 19.29 23.26 9.61
CA ALA A 203 19.67 22.56 10.84
C ALA A 203 18.72 21.35 10.99
N ALA A 204 19.03 20.25 10.29
CA ALA A 204 18.35 18.96 10.46
C ALA A 204 19.23 18.04 11.30
N SER A 205 18.65 17.28 12.23
CA SER A 205 19.40 16.26 12.96
C SER A 205 19.85 15.13 12.00
N PRO A 206 20.93 14.38 12.31
CA PRO A 206 21.39 13.29 11.44
C PRO A 206 20.32 12.25 11.11
N PHE A 207 19.42 11.95 12.06
CA PHE A 207 18.30 11.03 11.85
C PHE A 207 17.33 11.54 10.78
N GLU A 208 16.97 12.82 10.83
CA GLU A 208 16.05 13.45 9.87
C GLU A 208 16.66 13.43 8.47
N LYS A 209 17.95 13.75 8.36
CA LYS A 209 18.71 13.68 7.10
C LYS A 209 18.80 12.25 6.58
N PHE A 210 18.89 11.24 7.44
CA PHE A 210 18.86 9.85 7.01
C PHE A 210 17.49 9.48 6.42
N VAL A 211 16.41 9.85 7.10
CA VAL A 211 15.03 9.55 6.64
C VAL A 211 14.72 10.28 5.33
N SER A 212 15.10 11.56 5.19
CA SER A 212 14.87 12.32 3.96
C SER A 212 15.63 11.78 2.74
N ARG A 213 16.83 11.21 2.95
CA ARG A 213 17.60 10.52 1.90
C ARG A 213 17.06 9.14 1.54
N THR A 214 16.16 8.59 2.36
CA THR A 214 15.64 7.22 2.22
C THR A 214 14.10 7.21 2.24
N PRO A 215 13.42 7.96 1.34
CA PRO A 215 11.97 8.16 1.40
C PRO A 215 11.18 6.85 1.30
N GLN A 216 11.76 5.80 0.73
CA GLN A 216 11.15 4.47 0.67
C GLN A 216 10.92 3.87 2.07
N LEU A 217 11.66 4.29 3.11
CA LEU A 217 11.38 3.88 4.49
C LEU A 217 10.05 4.41 4.98
N VAL A 218 9.72 5.65 4.62
CA VAL A 218 8.43 6.29 4.96
C VAL A 218 7.31 5.63 4.16
N ASP A 219 7.49 5.49 2.84
CA ASP A 219 6.46 4.93 1.96
C ASP A 219 6.12 3.46 2.29
N ASN A 220 7.08 2.69 2.81
CA ASN A 220 6.90 1.29 3.19
C ASN A 220 6.59 1.07 4.69
N ALA A 221 6.57 2.14 5.50
CA ALA A 221 6.27 2.01 6.91
C ALA A 221 4.80 1.58 7.11
N GLY A 222 4.58 0.68 8.09
CA GLY A 222 3.24 0.34 8.54
C GLY A 222 2.58 1.50 9.29
N SER A 223 1.46 1.24 9.96
CA SER A 223 0.80 2.21 10.83
C SER A 223 0.48 1.57 12.17
N ILE A 224 0.97 2.17 13.27
CA ILE A 224 0.71 1.74 14.65
C ILE A 224 -0.04 2.86 15.36
N ARG A 225 -1.30 2.61 15.70
CA ARG A 225 -2.25 3.64 16.17
C ARG A 225 -2.47 3.54 17.68
N PRO A 226 -2.49 4.67 18.42
CA PRO A 226 -2.88 4.67 19.83
C PRO A 226 -4.41 4.56 19.97
N SER A 227 -4.87 3.98 21.08
CA SER A 227 -6.27 4.08 21.48
C SER A 227 -6.50 5.35 22.28
N MET A 228 -7.36 6.23 21.78
CA MET A 228 -7.71 7.49 22.44
C MET A 228 -9.06 7.48 23.15
N LEU A 229 -9.73 6.32 23.21
CA LEU A 229 -11.00 6.19 23.91
C LEU A 229 -10.85 6.58 25.39
N GLY A 230 -11.63 7.57 25.83
CA GLY A 230 -11.58 8.10 27.20
C GLY A 230 -10.33 8.92 27.55
N ARG A 231 -9.46 9.22 26.57
CA ARG A 231 -8.25 10.05 26.76
C ARG A 231 -8.48 11.48 26.29
N SER A 232 -7.75 12.42 26.90
CA SER A 232 -7.69 13.81 26.46
C SER A 232 -6.69 13.97 25.30
N LEU A 233 -6.81 15.08 24.58
CA LEU A 233 -5.95 15.44 23.45
C LEU A 233 -4.43 15.40 23.77
N PRO A 234 -3.95 15.87 24.95
CA PRO A 234 -2.53 15.78 25.27
C PRO A 234 -1.99 14.36 25.31
N GLY A 235 -2.84 13.34 25.48
CA GLY A 235 -2.42 11.95 25.54
C GLY A 235 -1.81 11.39 24.25
N PHE A 236 -1.88 12.11 23.12
CA PHE A 236 -1.05 11.81 21.96
C PHE A 236 0.44 12.15 22.19
N TRP A 237 0.71 13.21 22.96
CA TRP A 237 2.05 13.61 23.36
C TRP A 237 2.53 12.82 24.56
N ASP A 238 1.75 12.91 25.65
CA ASP A 238 2.21 12.59 27.00
C ASP A 238 1.00 12.41 27.93
N ILE A 239 0.94 11.28 28.63
CA ILE A 239 -0.07 10.99 29.66
C ILE A 239 0.47 11.06 31.10
N ASP A 240 1.68 11.61 31.29
CA ASP A 240 2.43 11.65 32.57
C ASP A 240 2.57 10.27 33.23
N PHE A 241 2.71 9.20 32.43
CA PHE A 241 2.93 7.84 32.92
C PHE A 241 4.41 7.51 33.08
N TYR A 242 5.26 7.93 32.14
CA TYR A 242 6.70 7.68 32.19
C TYR A 242 7.40 8.72 33.07
N ASP A 243 7.85 8.30 34.26
CA ASP A 243 8.48 9.18 35.26
C ASP A 243 10.01 9.08 35.30
N GLY A 244 10.60 8.36 34.34
CA GLY A 244 12.03 8.07 34.29
C GLY A 244 12.45 6.83 35.08
N THR A 245 11.51 6.07 35.66
CA THR A 245 11.80 4.81 36.37
C THR A 245 11.16 3.57 35.73
N ASN A 246 10.20 3.77 34.82
CA ASN A 246 9.32 2.75 34.27
C ASN A 246 9.29 2.72 32.72
N PRO A 247 10.44 2.54 32.04
CA PRO A 247 10.46 2.45 30.58
C PRO A 247 9.65 1.24 30.11
N SER A 248 8.91 1.40 29.01
CA SER A 248 8.06 0.35 28.43
C SER A 248 8.31 0.21 26.94
N ASP A 249 8.18 -1.01 26.42
CA ASP A 249 8.09 -1.35 25.01
C ASP A 249 6.75 -0.90 24.38
N ASP A 250 5.79 -0.53 25.22
CA ASP A 250 4.48 0.00 24.89
C ASP A 250 3.68 -0.86 23.90
N PRO A 251 3.34 -2.10 24.28
CA PRO A 251 2.59 -3.00 23.43
C PRO A 251 1.20 -2.42 23.17
N GLY A 252 0.93 -2.07 21.91
CA GLY A 252 -0.36 -1.51 21.49
C GLY A 252 -0.48 0.01 21.56
N ALA A 253 0.63 0.76 21.68
CA ALA A 253 0.63 2.23 21.66
C ALA A 253 -0.25 2.86 22.76
N ALA A 254 -0.05 2.42 24.00
CA ALA A 254 -0.77 2.86 25.18
C ALA A 254 -0.13 4.09 25.85
N LEU A 255 1.09 4.50 25.52
CA LEU A 255 1.72 5.72 26.05
C LEU A 255 1.52 6.92 25.12
N GLY A 256 1.81 8.13 25.62
CA GLY A 256 2.08 9.27 24.75
C GLY A 256 3.34 9.03 23.91
N LEU A 257 3.36 9.53 22.67
CA LEU A 257 4.47 9.25 21.76
C LEU A 257 5.80 9.79 22.31
N ALA A 258 5.78 10.95 22.98
CA ALA A 258 6.98 11.54 23.55
C ALA A 258 7.55 10.71 24.69
N GLU A 259 6.70 10.13 25.54
CA GLU A 259 7.11 9.25 26.63
C GLU A 259 7.82 8.00 26.12
N TRP A 260 7.22 7.31 25.15
CA TRP A 260 7.77 6.09 24.59
C TRP A 260 9.07 6.35 23.82
N VAL A 261 9.15 7.42 23.01
CA VAL A 261 10.40 7.74 22.29
C VAL A 261 11.49 8.20 23.26
N ASN A 262 11.16 9.03 24.26
CA ASN A 262 12.11 9.48 25.28
C ASN A 262 12.69 8.31 26.07
N ALA A 263 11.87 7.33 26.46
CA ALA A 263 12.34 6.16 27.22
C ALA A 263 13.26 5.23 26.42
N ASN A 264 13.06 5.10 25.10
CA ASN A 264 13.61 3.99 24.32
C ASN A 264 14.73 4.36 23.34
N PHE A 265 14.77 5.59 22.84
CA PHE A 265 15.72 6.00 21.82
C PHE A 265 16.65 7.10 22.35
N ALA A 266 17.84 7.19 21.78
CA ALA A 266 18.78 8.28 22.04
C ALA A 266 18.90 9.19 20.82
N SER A 267 19.32 10.42 21.06
CA SER A 267 19.83 11.38 20.08
C SER A 267 21.33 11.58 20.28
N ASP A 268 21.98 12.30 19.36
CA ASP A 268 23.45 12.46 19.30
C ASP A 268 24.13 12.84 20.61
N PHE A 269 23.54 13.73 21.41
CA PHE A 269 24.13 14.18 22.68
C PHE A 269 23.50 13.53 23.92
N THR A 270 22.65 12.52 23.72
CA THR A 270 21.89 11.89 24.80
C THR A 270 22.07 10.36 24.85
N ILE A 271 23.09 9.83 24.17
CA ILE A 271 23.46 8.41 24.18
C ILE A 271 24.03 8.05 25.56
N LEU A 272 23.31 7.19 26.30
CA LEU A 272 23.73 6.65 27.62
C LEU A 272 24.20 7.74 28.59
N THR A 273 23.33 8.72 28.85
CA THR A 273 23.61 9.89 29.70
C THR A 273 23.10 9.75 31.14
N GLU A 274 22.78 8.54 31.58
CA GLU A 274 22.23 8.27 32.92
C GLU A 274 23.21 8.61 34.06
N THR A 275 24.50 8.72 33.76
CA THR A 275 25.54 9.08 34.73
C THR A 275 25.81 10.58 34.80
N LEU A 276 25.17 11.40 33.95
CA LEU A 276 25.27 12.86 34.06
C LEU A 276 24.63 13.34 35.36
N ASN A 277 24.94 14.57 35.76
CA ASN A 277 24.25 15.20 36.88
C ASN A 277 22.74 15.31 36.53
N PRO A 278 21.79 14.93 37.41
CA PRO A 278 20.36 15.09 37.14
C PRO A 278 19.90 16.53 36.82
N ALA A 279 20.71 17.53 37.15
CA ALA A 279 20.49 18.93 36.76
C ALA A 279 21.02 19.28 35.35
N ASP A 280 21.73 18.36 34.68
CA ASP A 280 22.18 18.54 33.31
C ASP A 280 20.98 18.50 32.35
N ARG A 281 21.02 19.34 31.32
CA ARG A 281 19.98 19.46 30.29
C ARG A 281 19.84 18.23 29.40
N HIS A 282 20.89 17.39 29.34
CA HIS A 282 20.94 16.14 28.58
C HIS A 282 20.96 14.90 29.48
N TYR A 283 20.64 15.04 30.77
CA TYR A 283 20.44 13.88 31.65
C TYR A 283 19.15 13.14 31.30
N PHE A 284 19.27 11.86 30.98
CA PHE A 284 18.15 10.94 30.80
C PHE A 284 18.46 9.60 31.48
N PRO A 285 17.53 9.05 32.28
CA PRO A 285 17.74 7.78 32.98
C PRO A 285 17.70 6.56 32.05
N TYR A 286 17.08 6.69 30.87
CA TYR A 286 17.01 5.66 29.84
C TYR A 286 17.18 6.26 28.43
N PRO A 287 17.60 5.46 27.44
CA PRO A 287 18.26 4.16 27.60
C PRO A 287 19.56 4.30 28.40
N ARG A 288 19.82 3.34 29.30
CA ARG A 288 21.01 3.32 30.17
C ARG A 288 21.97 2.21 29.78
N ARG A 289 23.22 2.31 30.20
CA ARG A 289 24.27 1.35 29.87
C ARG A 289 23.89 -0.09 30.21
N SER A 290 23.27 -0.33 31.36
CA SER A 290 22.88 -1.67 31.80
C SER A 290 21.75 -2.29 30.98
N SER A 291 21.03 -1.50 30.19
CA SER A 291 19.98 -1.98 29.27
C SER A 291 20.55 -2.40 27.91
N THR A 292 21.87 -2.34 27.74
CA THR A 292 22.55 -2.63 26.48
C THR A 292 23.58 -3.74 26.64
N ASN A 293 24.00 -4.33 25.53
CA ASN A 293 25.13 -5.23 25.48
C ASN A 293 26.49 -4.51 25.38
N LEU A 294 26.58 -3.22 25.72
CA LEU A 294 27.84 -2.46 25.63
C LEU A 294 29.00 -3.13 26.38
N ASN A 295 28.71 -3.84 27.46
CA ASN A 295 29.74 -4.55 28.23
C ASN A 295 30.37 -5.73 27.46
N ASP A 296 29.70 -6.28 26.45
CA ASP A 296 30.21 -7.39 25.63
C ASP A 296 31.39 -6.96 24.75
N LEU A 297 31.43 -5.68 24.34
CA LEU A 297 32.58 -5.11 23.63
C LEU A 297 33.88 -5.24 24.44
N PHE A 298 33.79 -5.15 25.76
CA PHE A 298 34.93 -5.20 26.66
C PHE A 298 35.30 -6.62 27.10
N SER A 299 34.51 -7.64 26.73
CA SER A 299 34.70 -9.05 27.12
C SER A 299 35.12 -9.97 25.96
N GLU A 300 35.56 -9.41 24.82
CA GLU A 300 35.89 -10.11 23.55
C GLU A 300 34.70 -10.76 22.82
N ASN A 301 33.47 -10.53 23.28
CA ASN A 301 32.25 -11.04 22.66
C ASN A 301 31.68 -9.96 21.72
N MET A 302 32.05 -9.98 20.43
CA MET A 302 31.66 -8.91 19.51
C MET A 302 30.18 -9.03 19.09
N ALA A 303 29.37 -8.05 19.50
CA ALA A 303 27.98 -7.90 19.07
C ALA A 303 27.89 -7.39 17.62
N ILE A 304 26.94 -7.95 16.88
CA ILE A 304 26.50 -7.69 15.51
C ILE A 304 27.46 -6.84 14.66
N VAL A 305 28.19 -7.56 13.80
CA VAL A 305 29.11 -6.99 12.83
C VAL A 305 28.37 -6.74 11.53
N HIS A 306 28.45 -5.51 11.01
CA HIS A 306 27.89 -5.14 9.71
C HIS A 306 28.99 -4.78 8.73
N ASP A 307 28.79 -5.17 7.49
CA ASP A 307 29.60 -4.72 6.37
C ASP A 307 28.91 -3.50 5.76
N VAL A 308 29.47 -2.30 6.01
CA VAL A 308 28.96 -1.02 5.51
C VAL A 308 29.82 -0.58 4.34
N THR A 309 29.20 -0.14 3.24
CA THR A 309 29.97 0.46 2.15
C THR A 309 30.28 1.91 2.49
N ALA A 310 31.55 2.21 2.76
CA ALA A 310 32.03 3.55 3.03
C ALA A 310 31.93 4.47 1.81
N PRO A 311 32.00 5.81 1.97
CA PRO A 311 31.95 6.76 0.87
C PRO A 311 33.01 6.56 -0.23
N ASP A 312 34.10 5.84 0.06
CA ASP A 312 35.13 5.46 -0.90
C ASP A 312 34.80 4.19 -1.70
N THR A 313 33.56 3.69 -1.58
CA THR A 313 33.03 2.46 -2.19
C THR A 313 33.61 1.15 -1.68
N LYS A 314 34.38 1.18 -0.59
CA LYS A 314 34.88 -0.04 0.05
C LYS A 314 33.96 -0.51 1.16
N THR A 315 33.93 -1.81 1.35
CA THR A 315 33.23 -2.42 2.48
C THR A 315 34.10 -2.32 3.72
N ASP A 316 33.60 -1.60 4.71
CA ASP A 316 34.15 -1.47 6.04
C ASP A 316 33.30 -2.29 7.03
N THR A 317 33.98 -3.01 7.90
CA THR A 317 33.34 -3.80 8.94
C THR A 317 33.12 -2.93 10.18
N THR A 318 31.87 -2.69 10.55
CA THR A 318 31.45 -1.86 11.69
C THR A 318 30.84 -2.70 12.81
N ILE A 319 30.89 -2.18 14.04
CA ILE A 319 30.36 -2.86 15.24
C ILE A 319 29.22 -2.02 15.81
N HIS A 320 28.10 -2.68 16.11
CA HIS A 320 26.93 -2.04 16.73
C HIS A 320 26.58 -2.69 18.05
N ILE A 321 26.20 -1.87 19.04
CA ILE A 321 25.60 -2.34 20.28
C ILE A 321 24.08 -2.41 20.14
N SER A 322 23.47 -3.33 20.89
CA SER A 322 22.03 -3.52 20.97
C SER A 322 21.51 -3.04 22.33
N LYS A 323 20.30 -2.49 22.34
CA LYS A 323 19.48 -2.32 23.54
C LYS A 323 18.68 -3.60 23.75
N THR A 324 18.97 -4.31 24.82
CA THR A 324 18.50 -5.69 25.08
C THR A 324 17.55 -5.80 26.27
N ASP A 325 17.31 -4.71 26.99
CA ASP A 325 16.44 -4.67 28.17
C ASP A 325 15.78 -3.28 28.34
N ASP A 326 14.94 -3.15 29.36
CA ASP A 326 14.25 -1.93 29.81
C ASP A 326 13.50 -1.19 28.69
N GLY A 327 12.37 -1.73 28.24
CA GLY A 327 11.53 -1.15 27.17
C GLY A 327 11.75 -1.81 25.81
N GLU A 328 11.68 -1.03 24.72
CA GLU A 328 11.80 -1.51 23.34
C GLU A 328 13.19 -2.12 23.07
N ILE A 329 13.21 -3.26 22.37
CA ILE A 329 14.46 -3.94 21.99
C ILE A 329 14.93 -3.38 20.65
N ILE A 330 16.16 -2.87 20.61
CA ILE A 330 16.75 -2.23 19.42
C ILE A 330 18.03 -2.97 19.08
N GLN A 331 18.08 -3.61 17.91
CA GLN A 331 19.20 -4.45 17.52
C GLN A 331 20.45 -3.62 17.21
N ASN A 332 20.29 -2.52 16.47
CA ASN A 332 21.35 -1.59 16.10
C ASN A 332 21.11 -0.27 16.83
N PHE A 333 21.32 -0.26 18.15
CA PHE A 333 21.04 0.90 19.00
C PHE A 333 22.07 2.02 18.81
N ALA A 334 23.35 1.69 18.75
CA ALA A 334 24.41 2.67 18.48
C ALA A 334 25.63 2.01 17.84
N HIS A 335 26.30 2.76 16.97
CA HIS A 335 27.55 2.41 16.33
C HIS A 335 28.75 2.69 17.24
N VAL A 336 29.76 1.82 17.21
CA VAL A 336 31.01 1.95 17.98
C VAL A 336 32.12 2.48 17.08
N SER A 337 32.70 3.63 17.44
CA SER A 337 33.76 4.26 16.64
C SER A 337 35.06 3.44 16.63
N TYR A 338 35.84 3.54 15.54
CA TYR A 338 37.10 2.80 15.37
C TYR A 338 38.10 2.95 16.52
N PHE A 339 38.15 4.13 17.15
CA PHE A 339 39.10 4.44 18.22
C PHE A 339 38.58 4.10 19.63
N TRP A 340 37.47 3.37 19.75
CA TRP A 340 36.88 3.07 21.06
C TRP A 340 37.86 2.37 22.01
N ARG A 341 38.73 1.47 21.49
CA ARG A 341 39.75 0.79 22.30
C ARG A 341 40.75 1.78 22.86
N ASP A 342 41.25 2.69 22.04
CA ASP A 342 42.22 3.70 22.45
C ASP A 342 41.60 4.69 23.46
N VAL A 343 40.35 5.11 23.23
CA VAL A 343 39.60 5.97 24.16
C VAL A 343 39.42 5.28 25.51
N ASN A 344 39.03 4.00 25.53
CA ASN A 344 38.86 3.23 26.76
C ASN A 344 40.19 2.95 27.48
N LEU A 345 41.29 2.77 26.75
CA LEU A 345 42.62 2.56 27.33
C LEU A 345 43.17 3.84 27.99
N VAL A 346 42.96 4.99 27.36
CA VAL A 346 43.49 6.28 27.83
C VAL A 346 42.60 6.91 28.91
N ALA A 347 41.29 6.62 28.88
CA ALA A 347 40.34 7.17 29.83
C ALA A 347 39.27 6.13 30.25
N PRO A 348 39.65 5.12 31.07
CA PRO A 348 38.72 4.09 31.55
C PRO A 348 37.57 4.69 32.34
N GLY A 349 36.33 4.33 32.01
CA GLY A 349 35.14 4.85 32.70
C GLY A 349 34.64 6.21 32.20
N THR A 350 35.20 6.74 31.10
CA THR A 350 34.67 7.96 30.46
C THR A 350 33.31 7.69 29.82
N TRP A 351 32.48 8.73 29.71
CA TRP A 351 31.16 8.68 29.12
C TRP A 351 31.17 8.01 27.73
N PRO A 352 30.34 6.96 27.50
CA PRO A 352 30.30 6.23 26.24
C PRO A 352 30.03 7.07 24.99
N GLY A 353 29.36 8.22 25.11
CA GLY A 353 29.08 9.14 23.99
C GLY A 353 30.32 9.74 23.31
N LEU A 354 31.53 9.55 23.85
CA LEU A 354 32.78 9.89 23.16
C LEU A 354 33.17 8.91 22.05
N PHE A 355 32.65 7.68 22.10
CA PHE A 355 32.95 6.64 21.11
C PHE A 355 31.72 5.93 20.55
N LEU A 356 30.52 6.22 21.07
CA LEU A 356 29.26 5.79 20.46
C LEU A 356 28.69 6.89 19.55
N GLN A 357 28.10 6.48 18.44
CA GLN A 357 27.51 7.36 17.43
C GLN A 357 26.22 6.73 16.87
N LEU A 358 25.37 7.54 16.26
CA LEU A 358 24.22 7.05 15.49
C LEU A 358 24.57 7.21 14.00
N ASP A 359 24.73 6.09 13.32
CA ASP A 359 25.01 6.03 11.88
C ASP A 359 23.76 5.61 11.10
N ASP A 360 23.88 5.51 9.77
CA ASP A 360 22.76 5.15 8.89
C ASP A 360 22.17 3.76 9.23
N VAL A 361 22.97 2.80 9.73
CA VAL A 361 22.47 1.47 10.16
C VAL A 361 21.65 1.58 11.44
N ALA A 362 22.12 2.34 12.43
CA ALA A 362 21.36 2.60 13.65
C ALA A 362 20.07 3.38 13.36
N HIS A 363 20.17 4.42 12.53
CA HIS A 363 19.01 5.21 12.09
C HIS A 363 17.99 4.38 11.31
N ALA A 364 18.43 3.45 10.45
CA ALA A 364 17.53 2.52 9.76
C ALA A 364 16.73 1.66 10.74
N ASP A 365 17.38 1.16 11.80
CA ASP A 365 16.70 0.35 12.81
C ASP A 365 15.74 1.20 13.64
N HIS A 366 16.16 2.40 14.08
CA HIS A 366 15.28 3.34 14.79
C HIS A 366 14.04 3.70 13.95
N ALA A 367 14.23 4.00 12.65
CA ALA A 367 13.15 4.36 11.74
C ALA A 367 12.08 3.27 11.60
N ARG A 368 12.45 1.98 11.69
CA ARG A 368 11.50 0.85 11.66
C ARG A 368 10.48 0.89 12.80
N HIS A 369 10.87 1.42 13.96
CA HIS A 369 9.98 1.56 15.11
C HIS A 369 9.26 2.92 15.12
N LEU A 370 9.96 4.00 14.75
CA LEU A 370 9.49 5.38 14.86
C LEU A 370 8.47 5.75 13.76
N LEU A 371 8.75 5.43 12.49
CA LEU A 371 7.89 5.85 11.37
C LEU A 371 6.47 5.27 11.42
N PRO A 372 6.26 3.98 11.76
CA PRO A 372 4.90 3.45 11.88
C PRO A 372 4.05 4.13 12.94
N ARG A 373 4.67 4.54 14.07
CA ARG A 373 3.99 5.28 15.14
C ARG A 373 3.74 6.74 14.74
N ALA A 374 4.67 7.40 14.04
CA ALA A 374 4.44 8.73 13.47
C ALA A 374 3.18 8.75 12.59
N ILE A 375 3.08 7.80 11.65
CA ILE A 375 1.90 7.67 10.76
C ILE A 375 0.63 7.37 11.56
N GLY A 376 0.69 6.41 12.49
CA GLY A 376 -0.50 5.95 13.21
C GLY A 376 -1.03 6.92 14.26
N TYR A 377 -0.15 7.64 14.98
CA TYR A 377 -0.55 8.72 15.89
C TYR A 377 -1.16 9.88 15.10
N SER A 378 -0.53 10.33 14.00
CA SER A 378 -1.11 11.37 13.13
C SER A 378 -2.48 10.95 12.56
N ALA A 379 -2.64 9.70 12.13
CA ALA A 379 -3.94 9.19 11.66
C ALA A 379 -5.00 9.19 12.77
N ALA A 380 -4.61 8.83 13.99
CA ALA A 380 -5.49 8.86 15.16
C ALA A 380 -5.86 10.29 15.61
N VAL A 381 -5.00 11.29 15.41
CA VAL A 381 -5.34 12.71 15.62
C VAL A 381 -6.45 13.16 14.68
N VAL A 382 -6.38 12.79 13.40
CA VAL A 382 -7.44 13.10 12.43
C VAL A 382 -8.77 12.46 12.86
N ASP A 383 -8.75 11.17 13.21
CA ASP A 383 -9.95 10.48 13.69
C ASP A 383 -10.49 11.08 14.99
N TYR A 384 -9.61 11.45 15.93
CA TYR A 384 -10.00 12.10 17.17
C TYR A 384 -10.63 13.48 16.92
N PHE A 385 -10.12 14.26 15.98
CA PHE A 385 -10.71 15.55 15.60
C PHE A 385 -12.14 15.35 15.10
N PHE A 386 -12.38 14.37 14.23
CA PHE A 386 -13.69 14.11 13.63
C PHE A 386 -14.52 13.03 14.33
N ARG A 387 -14.19 12.64 15.58
CA ARG A 387 -14.82 11.50 16.28
C ARG A 387 -16.29 11.70 16.64
N GLY A 388 -16.75 12.95 16.72
CA GLY A 388 -18.14 13.24 17.02
C GLY A 388 -19.06 12.87 15.85
N ARG A 389 -20.17 12.20 16.15
CA ARG A 389 -21.15 11.73 15.16
C ARG A 389 -22.56 12.00 15.68
N LEU A 390 -23.46 12.40 14.79
CA LEU A 390 -24.89 12.55 15.08
C LEU A 390 -25.68 11.63 14.15
N ASP A 391 -26.60 10.84 14.71
CA ASP A 391 -27.61 10.12 13.95
C ASP A 391 -28.92 10.89 14.07
N VAL A 392 -29.10 11.87 13.18
CA VAL A 392 -30.22 12.82 13.20
C VAL A 392 -30.94 12.83 11.87
N ASP A 393 -32.23 13.13 11.91
CA ASP A 393 -33.10 13.28 10.75
C ASP A 393 -34.20 14.31 11.02
N LEU A 394 -34.91 14.72 9.97
CA LEU A 394 -36.04 15.62 10.04
C LEU A 394 -37.35 14.82 10.10
N ALA A 395 -38.25 15.21 11.00
CA ALA A 395 -39.53 14.56 11.21
C ALA A 395 -40.67 15.57 11.39
N ASP A 396 -41.91 15.14 11.17
CA ASP A 396 -43.10 15.93 11.47
C ASP A 396 -43.35 15.95 12.99
N GLY A 397 -43.44 17.15 13.57
CA GLY A 397 -43.76 17.37 14.97
C GLY A 397 -45.01 18.22 15.18
N ASP A 398 -45.42 18.37 16.44
CA ASP A 398 -46.54 19.22 16.83
C ASP A 398 -46.19 20.71 16.58
N GLY A 399 -46.60 21.22 15.42
CA GLY A 399 -46.37 22.61 15.02
C GLY A 399 -45.39 22.82 13.85
N GLY A 400 -44.91 21.74 13.22
CA GLY A 400 -44.06 21.82 12.02
C GLY A 400 -42.93 20.79 12.03
N LEU A 401 -41.95 20.99 11.14
CA LEU A 401 -40.78 20.13 11.02
C LEU A 401 -39.90 20.26 12.27
N VAL A 402 -39.33 19.15 12.73
CA VAL A 402 -38.40 19.08 13.87
C VAL A 402 -37.16 18.25 13.50
N LEU A 403 -36.01 18.58 14.05
CA LEU A 403 -34.84 17.70 14.06
C LEU A 403 -34.94 16.74 15.25
N VAL A 404 -34.80 15.45 14.97
CA VAL A 404 -34.79 14.38 15.97
C VAL A 404 -33.58 13.48 15.75
N GLY A 405 -33.14 12.76 16.77
CA GLY A 405 -32.04 11.82 16.60
C GLY A 405 -31.39 11.40 17.90
N ARG A 406 -30.18 10.86 17.78
CA ARG A 406 -29.39 10.30 18.88
C ARG A 406 -27.93 10.71 18.76
N ASN A 407 -27.23 10.68 19.89
CA ASN A 407 -25.78 10.74 19.89
C ASN A 407 -25.21 9.44 19.29
N ALA A 408 -24.45 9.54 18.21
CA ALA A 408 -23.81 8.40 17.56
C ALA A 408 -22.29 8.34 17.81
N ALA A 409 -21.75 9.28 18.60
CA ALA A 409 -20.36 9.26 19.00
C ALA A 409 -20.11 8.21 20.10
N ASP A 410 -18.87 7.70 20.16
CA ASP A 410 -18.43 6.80 21.24
C ASP A 410 -18.32 7.52 22.61
N ASP A 411 -18.24 8.85 22.59
CA ASP A 411 -18.23 9.71 23.77
C ASP A 411 -19.63 10.30 24.03
N ALA A 412 -19.95 10.54 25.30
CA ALA A 412 -21.14 11.31 25.67
C ALA A 412 -21.00 12.79 25.26
N LEU A 413 -22.10 13.37 24.80
CA LEU A 413 -22.22 14.82 24.58
C LEU A 413 -22.49 15.49 25.92
N GLY A 414 -21.58 16.35 26.36
CA GLY A 414 -21.75 17.17 27.56
C GLY A 414 -22.38 18.53 27.25
N ALA A 415 -22.25 19.45 28.21
CA ALA A 415 -22.72 20.82 28.09
C ALA A 415 -22.28 21.48 26.76
N GLY A 416 -23.27 21.90 25.98
CA GLY A 416 -23.09 22.47 24.65
C GLY A 416 -24.41 22.91 24.03
N THR A 417 -24.37 23.23 22.74
CA THR A 417 -25.52 23.65 21.95
C THR A 417 -25.62 22.85 20.66
N LEU A 418 -26.86 22.51 20.27
CA LEU A 418 -27.22 21.96 18.97
C LEU A 418 -28.03 23.00 18.20
N ARG A 419 -27.66 23.21 16.93
CA ARG A 419 -28.35 24.15 16.03
C ARG A 419 -28.45 23.58 14.63
N LEU A 420 -29.58 23.82 13.97
CA LEU A 420 -29.81 23.44 12.58
C LEU A 420 -29.59 24.63 11.65
N TYR A 421 -28.99 24.37 10.50
CA TYR A 421 -28.84 25.29 9.39
C TYR A 421 -29.49 24.71 8.14
N ALA A 422 -29.99 25.55 7.24
CA ALA A 422 -30.57 25.17 5.96
C ALA A 422 -29.88 25.92 4.81
N ASP A 423 -29.59 25.21 3.73
CA ASP A 423 -29.05 25.83 2.52
C ASP A 423 -30.17 26.54 1.74
N GLY A 424 -29.87 27.73 1.23
CA GLY A 424 -30.80 28.58 0.49
C GLY A 424 -31.20 27.99 -0.86
N VAL A 425 -32.33 28.44 -1.39
CA VAL A 425 -32.89 27.97 -2.67
C VAL A 425 -33.03 29.11 -3.68
N GLY A 426 -33.14 28.77 -4.97
CA GLY A 426 -33.36 29.74 -6.04
C GLY A 426 -32.24 30.77 -6.14
N SER A 427 -32.55 32.06 -6.04
CA SER A 427 -31.53 33.13 -6.10
C SER A 427 -30.58 33.18 -4.89
N ARG A 428 -30.82 32.36 -3.87
CA ARG A 428 -29.98 32.22 -2.67
C ARG A 428 -29.29 30.87 -2.60
N GLU A 429 -29.31 30.10 -3.70
CA GLU A 429 -28.54 28.87 -3.81
C GLU A 429 -27.06 29.13 -3.52
N GLY A 430 -26.43 28.24 -2.75
CA GLY A 430 -25.07 28.40 -2.24
C GLY A 430 -24.97 29.20 -0.92
N MET A 431 -26.03 29.87 -0.47
CA MET A 431 -26.07 30.50 0.85
C MET A 431 -26.55 29.53 1.94
N ARG A 432 -26.23 29.77 3.21
CA ARG A 432 -26.66 28.97 4.37
C ARG A 432 -27.21 29.87 5.46
N PHE A 433 -28.36 29.48 6.02
CA PHE A 433 -29.05 30.26 7.02
C PHE A 433 -29.36 29.42 8.27
N PRO A 434 -29.37 30.02 9.47
CA PRO A 434 -29.88 29.33 10.65
C PRO A 434 -31.34 28.91 10.45
N ALA A 435 -31.63 27.64 10.70
CA ALA A 435 -32.94 27.03 10.58
C ALA A 435 -33.51 26.61 11.94
N SER A 436 -32.86 26.98 13.04
CA SER A 436 -33.37 26.83 14.41
C SER A 436 -32.73 27.84 15.36
N ALA A 437 -33.34 27.99 16.54
CA ALA A 437 -32.65 28.53 17.71
C ALA A 437 -31.60 27.53 18.23
N GLU A 438 -30.67 28.00 19.06
CA GLU A 438 -29.75 27.13 19.78
C GLU A 438 -30.48 26.34 20.86
N THR A 439 -30.28 25.02 20.87
CA THR A 439 -30.87 24.12 21.86
C THR A 439 -29.77 23.57 22.75
N ALA A 440 -29.92 23.73 24.07
CA ALA A 440 -28.94 23.21 25.02
C ALA A 440 -28.92 21.67 25.00
N VAL A 441 -27.71 21.12 25.02
CA VAL A 441 -27.44 19.68 25.14
C VAL A 441 -26.53 19.50 26.36
N ASP A 442 -26.84 18.53 27.22
CA ASP A 442 -25.98 18.16 28.34
C ASP A 442 -26.22 16.70 28.75
N GLY A 443 -25.14 15.96 28.98
CA GLY A 443 -25.16 14.59 29.48
C GLY A 443 -25.85 13.54 28.59
N VAL A 444 -25.79 13.66 27.26
CA VAL A 444 -26.39 12.69 26.33
C VAL A 444 -25.39 11.55 26.03
N ALA A 445 -25.63 10.37 26.60
CA ALA A 445 -24.77 9.20 26.40
C ALA A 445 -24.86 8.66 24.95
N THR A 446 -23.93 7.79 24.58
CA THR A 446 -23.94 7.12 23.27
C THR A 446 -25.24 6.34 23.06
N GLY A 447 -25.90 6.58 21.92
CA GLY A 447 -27.17 5.97 21.55
C GLY A 447 -28.40 6.63 22.18
N ASP A 448 -28.24 7.53 23.16
CA ASP A 448 -29.36 8.22 23.80
C ASP A 448 -29.94 9.32 22.91
N PRO A 449 -31.26 9.62 23.06
CA PRO A 449 -31.93 10.62 22.24
C PRO A 449 -31.42 12.03 22.52
N LEU A 450 -31.28 12.81 21.45
CA LEU A 450 -31.02 14.24 21.50
C LEU A 450 -32.31 15.01 21.83
N PRO A 451 -32.21 16.24 22.38
CA PRO A 451 -33.34 17.15 22.47
C PRO A 451 -33.96 17.38 21.08
N VAL A 452 -35.30 17.39 21.03
CA VAL A 452 -36.04 17.73 19.81
C VAL A 452 -35.82 19.22 19.51
N VAL A 453 -35.35 19.54 18.30
CA VAL A 453 -35.09 20.93 17.88
C VAL A 453 -36.15 21.38 16.88
N PRO A 454 -37.00 22.38 17.21
CA PRO A 454 -37.95 22.93 16.25
C PRO A 454 -37.26 23.59 15.06
N VAL A 455 -37.72 23.29 13.85
CA VAL A 455 -37.22 23.91 12.63
C VAL A 455 -38.01 25.19 12.34
N THR A 456 -37.28 26.29 12.19
CA THR A 456 -37.80 27.60 11.80
C THR A 456 -37.05 28.06 10.55
N LEU A 457 -37.63 27.81 9.38
CA LEU A 457 -37.03 28.19 8.11
C LEU A 457 -37.21 29.68 7.83
N PRO A 458 -36.13 30.43 7.51
CA PRO A 458 -36.26 31.77 6.96
C PRO A 458 -36.83 31.70 5.53
N PRO A 459 -37.48 32.77 5.03
CA PRO A 459 -38.04 32.81 3.68
C PRO A 459 -37.05 32.42 2.58
N GLU A 460 -35.77 32.74 2.75
CA GLU A 460 -34.66 32.45 1.84
C GLU A 460 -34.34 30.96 1.70
N ALA A 461 -34.75 30.16 2.70
CA ALA A 461 -34.58 28.71 2.75
C ALA A 461 -35.94 27.98 2.74
N ALA A 462 -37.03 28.66 2.35
CA ALA A 462 -38.34 28.05 2.24
C ALA A 462 -38.33 27.00 1.09
N GLY A 463 -38.27 25.72 1.47
CA GLY A 463 -38.10 24.60 0.54
C GLY A 463 -36.68 24.05 0.45
N ALA A 464 -35.80 24.38 1.41
CA ALA A 464 -34.48 23.78 1.51
C ALA A 464 -34.55 22.25 1.57
N GLU A 465 -33.68 21.59 0.79
CA GLU A 465 -33.54 20.12 0.74
C GLU A 465 -32.21 19.65 1.37
N ARG A 466 -31.35 20.59 1.78
CA ARG A 466 -30.06 20.32 2.42
C ARG A 466 -29.99 21.11 3.73
N PHE A 467 -29.69 20.41 4.80
CA PHE A 467 -29.56 20.95 6.14
C PHE A 467 -28.24 20.52 6.77
N VAL A 468 -27.79 21.25 7.78
CA VAL A 468 -26.61 20.91 8.56
C VAL A 468 -26.93 21.05 10.04
N ALA A 469 -26.93 19.93 10.76
CA ALA A 469 -26.98 19.93 12.22
C ALA A 469 -25.57 20.14 12.75
N VAL A 470 -25.41 21.12 13.65
CA VAL A 470 -24.11 21.48 14.23
C VAL A 470 -24.21 21.45 15.75
N TYR A 471 -23.38 20.63 16.37
CA TYR A 471 -23.16 20.65 17.82
C TYR A 471 -21.82 21.32 18.16
N THR A 472 -21.83 22.18 19.16
CA THR A 472 -20.62 22.77 19.77
C THR A 472 -20.67 22.57 21.28
N GLY A 473 -19.63 21.99 21.89
CA GLY A 473 -19.63 21.75 23.33
C GLY A 473 -18.62 20.72 23.81
N ALA A 474 -18.90 20.10 24.95
CA ALA A 474 -18.05 19.06 25.51
C ALA A 474 -18.27 17.68 24.85
N LEU A 475 -17.19 17.01 24.45
CA LEU A 475 -17.21 15.63 23.93
C LEU A 475 -16.12 14.82 24.64
N GLY A 476 -16.54 13.95 25.55
CA GLY A 476 -15.60 13.20 26.41
C GLY A 476 -14.73 14.14 27.25
N ALA A 477 -13.41 14.08 27.03
CA ALA A 477 -12.43 14.91 27.74
C ALA A 477 -12.17 16.29 27.09
N GLU A 478 -12.68 16.54 25.88
CA GLU A 478 -12.57 17.83 25.21
C GLU A 478 -13.71 18.75 25.64
N ARG A 479 -13.40 19.90 26.27
CA ARG A 479 -14.39 20.78 26.92
C ARG A 479 -14.20 22.25 26.53
N PRO A 480 -15.30 23.04 26.49
CA PRO A 480 -15.21 24.50 26.37
C PRO A 480 -14.63 25.11 27.66
N GLU A 481 -13.37 25.50 27.62
CA GLU A 481 -12.67 26.15 28.74
C GLU A 481 -11.77 27.29 28.23
N GLY A 482 -11.60 28.36 29.01
CA GLY A 482 -10.65 29.44 28.68
C GLY A 482 -10.93 30.20 27.37
N GLY A 483 -12.19 30.29 26.93
CA GLY A 483 -12.58 30.95 25.68
C GLY A 483 -12.54 30.06 24.44
N THR A 484 -12.40 28.74 24.62
CA THR A 484 -12.48 27.74 23.55
C THR A 484 -13.91 27.24 23.37
N ILE A 485 -14.24 26.72 22.17
CA ILE A 485 -15.58 26.22 21.84
C ILE A 485 -15.78 24.72 22.13
N GLY A 486 -14.72 24.03 22.55
CA GLY A 486 -14.73 22.57 22.71
C GLY A 486 -14.81 21.84 21.36
N ALA A 487 -15.46 20.67 21.38
CA ALA A 487 -15.67 19.86 20.20
C ALA A 487 -16.75 20.45 19.29
N VAL A 488 -16.59 20.20 17.98
CA VAL A 488 -17.53 20.61 16.93
C VAL A 488 -17.94 19.37 16.14
N ILE A 489 -19.24 19.16 15.97
CA ILE A 489 -19.80 18.02 15.23
C ILE A 489 -20.73 18.57 14.17
N GLY A 490 -20.53 18.17 12.91
CA GLY A 490 -21.40 18.52 11.79
C GLY A 490 -22.04 17.28 11.20
N LYS A 491 -23.34 17.34 10.93
CA LYS A 491 -24.08 16.32 10.18
C LYS A 491 -24.90 16.99 9.08
N VAL A 492 -24.56 16.71 7.83
CA VAL A 492 -25.34 17.11 6.67
C VAL A 492 -26.51 16.13 6.49
N LEU A 493 -27.71 16.71 6.32
CA LEU A 493 -28.96 16.00 6.04
C LEU A 493 -29.46 16.42 4.66
N GLY A 494 -29.84 15.45 3.85
CA GLY A 494 -30.26 15.70 2.47
C GLY A 494 -29.12 16.19 1.58
N GLY A 495 -29.44 16.87 0.48
CA GLY A 495 -28.46 17.49 -0.42
C GLY A 495 -27.62 16.56 -1.31
N VAL A 496 -27.50 15.25 -1.03
CA VAL A 496 -26.90 14.27 -1.95
C VAL A 496 -28.02 13.52 -2.66
N ARG A 497 -28.33 13.96 -3.88
CA ARG A 497 -29.30 13.30 -4.77
C ARG A 497 -28.63 12.10 -5.43
N VAL A 498 -28.81 10.91 -4.87
CA VAL A 498 -28.65 9.69 -5.69
C VAL A 498 -30.04 9.29 -6.16
N GLU A 499 -30.42 9.76 -7.34
CA GLU A 499 -31.49 9.09 -8.08
C GLU A 499 -30.98 7.69 -8.46
N GLU A 500 -31.50 6.68 -7.79
CA GLU A 500 -31.05 5.30 -7.98
C GLU A 500 -31.91 4.62 -9.04
N ILE A 501 -31.28 4.16 -10.12
CA ILE A 501 -31.89 3.21 -11.05
C ILE A 501 -31.64 1.81 -10.53
N PHE A 502 -32.71 1.09 -10.24
CA PHE A 502 -32.63 -0.27 -9.72
C PHE A 502 -33.68 -1.17 -10.35
N ALA A 503 -33.43 -2.46 -10.31
CA ALA A 503 -34.39 -3.47 -10.74
C ALA A 503 -35.12 -4.04 -9.52
N ASN A 504 -36.43 -4.19 -9.60
CA ASN A 504 -37.13 -5.18 -8.79
C ASN A 504 -37.05 -6.55 -9.49
N SER A 505 -37.75 -7.57 -8.98
CA SER A 505 -37.71 -8.92 -9.56
C SER A 505 -38.08 -9.03 -11.06
N SER A 506 -38.74 -8.02 -11.65
CA SER A 506 -39.24 -8.08 -13.03
C SER A 506 -39.11 -6.80 -13.86
N ALA A 507 -38.97 -5.62 -13.23
CA ALA A 507 -38.99 -4.31 -13.89
C ALA A 507 -37.99 -3.33 -13.30
N TRP A 508 -37.57 -2.37 -14.13
CA TRP A 508 -36.72 -1.26 -13.74
C TRP A 508 -37.52 -0.12 -13.13
N MET A 509 -36.94 0.47 -12.09
CA MET A 509 -37.50 1.52 -11.27
C MET A 509 -36.47 2.64 -11.11
N VAL A 510 -36.94 3.84 -10.81
CA VAL A 510 -36.10 4.90 -10.26
C VAL A 510 -36.59 5.29 -8.87
N ARG A 511 -35.68 5.43 -7.91
CA ARG A 511 -35.96 5.99 -6.59
C ARG A 511 -35.48 7.42 -6.55
N THR A 512 -36.34 8.30 -6.05
CA THR A 512 -36.00 9.70 -5.73
C THR A 512 -36.56 10.06 -4.35
N PRO A 513 -36.24 11.26 -3.80
CA PRO A 513 -36.85 11.73 -2.56
C PRO A 513 -38.38 11.82 -2.61
N ARG A 514 -38.98 11.91 -3.81
CA ARG A 514 -40.44 11.94 -4.00
C ARG A 514 -41.10 10.55 -3.98
N GLY A 515 -40.29 9.48 -3.96
CA GLY A 515 -40.78 8.10 -3.95
C GLY A 515 -40.13 7.23 -5.01
N VAL A 516 -40.76 6.09 -5.29
CA VAL A 516 -40.28 5.09 -6.25
C VAL A 516 -41.21 5.07 -7.45
N PHE A 517 -40.64 5.23 -8.65
CA PHE A 517 -41.38 5.29 -9.90
C PHE A 517 -41.00 4.12 -10.80
N ALA A 518 -41.99 3.44 -11.39
CA ALA A 518 -41.74 2.41 -12.38
C ALA A 518 -41.37 3.04 -13.73
N LEU A 519 -40.30 2.56 -14.36
CA LEU A 519 -39.95 2.98 -15.71
C LEU A 519 -40.84 2.26 -16.72
N THR A 520 -41.44 3.02 -17.62
CA THR A 520 -42.34 2.50 -18.65
C THR A 520 -41.95 3.00 -20.03
N LYS A 521 -42.26 2.23 -21.07
CA LYS A 521 -42.19 2.64 -22.47
C LYS A 521 -43.49 2.24 -23.14
N ASP A 522 -44.10 3.19 -23.86
CA ASP A 522 -45.38 2.98 -24.56
C ASP A 522 -46.48 2.40 -23.64
N GLY A 523 -46.48 2.81 -22.36
CA GLY A 523 -47.43 2.36 -21.34
C GLY A 523 -47.13 0.98 -20.73
N LEU A 524 -46.04 0.31 -21.14
CA LEU A 524 -45.62 -0.99 -20.63
C LEU A 524 -44.38 -0.89 -19.73
N PRO A 525 -44.25 -1.71 -18.68
CA PRO A 525 -43.05 -1.71 -17.83
C PRO A 525 -41.76 -2.01 -18.61
N LEU A 526 -40.68 -1.31 -18.28
CA LEU A 526 -39.35 -1.60 -18.77
C LEU A 526 -38.80 -2.82 -18.02
N THR A 527 -38.89 -4.02 -18.62
CA THR A 527 -38.59 -5.27 -17.91
C THR A 527 -37.11 -5.63 -17.89
N THR A 528 -36.67 -6.32 -16.84
CA THR A 528 -35.29 -6.87 -16.72
C THR A 528 -35.01 -7.99 -17.72
N ALA A 529 -36.06 -8.72 -18.14
CA ALA A 529 -35.96 -9.73 -19.18
C ALA A 529 -35.66 -9.10 -20.56
N GLN A 530 -36.28 -7.96 -20.85
CA GLN A 530 -36.03 -7.22 -22.10
C GLN A 530 -34.69 -6.47 -22.05
N TYR A 531 -34.37 -5.87 -20.92
CA TYR A 531 -33.15 -5.10 -20.70
C TYR A 531 -32.44 -5.57 -19.42
N PRO A 532 -31.52 -6.55 -19.49
CA PRO A 532 -30.76 -6.99 -18.31
C PRO A 532 -29.87 -5.91 -17.69
N VAL A 533 -29.59 -4.82 -18.40
CA VAL A 533 -28.82 -3.68 -17.90
C VAL A 533 -29.52 -2.39 -18.29
N VAL A 534 -29.77 -1.51 -17.31
CA VAL A 534 -30.23 -0.13 -17.47
C VAL A 534 -29.48 0.74 -16.47
N LYS A 535 -28.96 1.90 -16.91
CA LYS A 535 -28.27 2.86 -16.04
C LYS A 535 -28.27 4.29 -16.63
N TRP A 536 -27.83 5.26 -15.84
CA TRP A 536 -27.64 6.66 -16.26
C TRP A 536 -26.50 6.86 -17.27
N GLY A 537 -26.65 7.88 -18.12
CA GLY A 537 -25.56 8.54 -18.86
C GLY A 537 -24.96 9.72 -18.07
N ASP A 538 -24.14 10.55 -18.73
CA ASP A 538 -23.49 11.78 -18.17
C ASP A 538 -24.56 12.84 -17.99
N ASP A 539 -25.54 12.81 -18.89
CA ASP A 539 -26.72 13.65 -18.86
C ASP A 539 -27.77 12.97 -17.97
N GLU A 540 -28.17 13.67 -16.92
CA GLU A 540 -29.23 13.29 -15.98
C GLU A 540 -30.57 13.01 -16.67
N SER A 541 -30.77 13.41 -17.92
CA SER A 541 -31.98 13.14 -18.70
C SER A 541 -31.91 11.89 -19.59
N GLN A 542 -30.84 11.09 -19.51
CA GLN A 542 -30.63 9.94 -20.40
C GLN A 542 -30.34 8.65 -19.66
N LEU A 543 -31.06 7.58 -20.04
CA LEU A 543 -30.77 6.22 -19.62
C LEU A 543 -30.25 5.42 -20.81
N ILE A 544 -29.25 4.58 -20.56
CA ILE A 544 -28.77 3.59 -21.53
C ILE A 544 -29.20 2.20 -21.08
N ALA A 545 -29.71 1.40 -22.02
CA ALA A 545 -30.21 0.06 -21.78
C ALA A 545 -29.69 -0.92 -22.82
N ARG A 546 -29.47 -2.18 -22.44
CA ARG A 546 -28.99 -3.24 -23.34
C ARG A 546 -29.87 -4.47 -23.27
N SER A 547 -30.26 -5.00 -24.43
CA SER A 547 -30.96 -6.29 -24.53
C SER A 547 -30.01 -7.48 -24.25
N PRO A 548 -30.51 -8.69 -23.93
CA PRO A 548 -29.66 -9.87 -23.75
C PRO A 548 -28.65 -10.07 -24.90
N LEU A 549 -27.38 -10.33 -24.60
CA LEU A 549 -26.36 -10.53 -25.66
C LEU A 549 -26.59 -11.81 -26.45
N THR A 550 -27.32 -12.77 -25.88
CA THR A 550 -27.65 -14.05 -26.49
C THR A 550 -28.85 -13.98 -27.44
N SER A 551 -29.57 -12.84 -27.49
CA SER A 551 -30.69 -12.67 -28.44
C SER A 551 -30.16 -12.37 -29.84
N ALA A 552 -30.73 -13.00 -30.87
CA ALA A 552 -30.45 -12.64 -32.26
C ALA A 552 -30.74 -11.14 -32.49
N GLY A 553 -29.73 -10.37 -32.89
CA GLY A 553 -29.84 -8.92 -33.08
C GLY A 553 -29.94 -8.12 -31.77
N ALA A 554 -29.06 -8.40 -30.80
CA ALA A 554 -28.99 -7.61 -29.57
C ALA A 554 -28.83 -6.11 -29.86
N THR A 555 -29.36 -5.26 -28.98
CA THR A 555 -29.40 -3.81 -29.17
C THR A 555 -29.03 -3.06 -27.90
N ILE A 556 -28.49 -1.86 -28.08
CA ILE A 556 -28.31 -0.85 -27.05
C ILE A 556 -29.26 0.31 -27.36
N THR A 557 -30.12 0.64 -26.42
CA THR A 557 -31.15 1.67 -26.55
C THR A 557 -30.87 2.81 -25.59
N VAL A 558 -30.94 4.03 -26.10
CA VAL A 558 -30.90 5.24 -25.28
C VAL A 558 -32.33 5.75 -25.11
N PHE A 559 -32.73 5.91 -23.85
CA PHE A 559 -33.98 6.49 -23.45
C PHE A 559 -33.79 7.91 -22.93
N ARG A 560 -34.75 8.77 -23.21
CA ARG A 560 -34.88 10.09 -22.59
C ARG A 560 -35.87 9.98 -21.43
N VAL A 561 -35.43 10.51 -20.30
CA VAL A 561 -36.24 10.70 -19.09
C VAL A 561 -36.86 12.09 -19.15
N PRO A 562 -38.20 12.21 -19.03
CA PRO A 562 -38.87 13.51 -19.07
C PRO A 562 -38.52 14.33 -17.82
N ARG A 563 -37.94 15.52 -17.99
CA ARG A 563 -37.53 16.42 -16.90
C ARG A 563 -38.05 17.85 -17.12
N LYS A 564 -38.42 18.52 -16.03
CA LYS A 564 -38.68 19.97 -15.96
C LYS A 564 -37.42 20.74 -15.56
N SER A 565 -36.62 20.15 -14.69
CA SER A 565 -35.32 20.64 -14.20
C SER A 565 -34.44 19.44 -13.83
N SER A 566 -33.20 19.69 -13.38
CA SER A 566 -32.30 18.64 -12.88
C SER A 566 -32.93 17.83 -11.74
N SER A 567 -33.74 18.49 -10.90
CA SER A 567 -34.39 17.90 -9.71
C SER A 567 -35.69 17.13 -9.96
N ASP A 568 -36.39 17.42 -11.06
CA ASP A 568 -37.83 17.14 -11.14
C ASP A 568 -38.24 16.54 -12.48
N PHE A 569 -38.98 15.43 -12.41
CA PHE A 569 -39.51 14.77 -13.59
C PHE A 569 -40.70 15.53 -14.14
N ASP A 570 -40.83 15.58 -15.46
CA ASP A 570 -42.02 16.09 -16.11
C ASP A 570 -43.15 15.05 -16.08
N THR A 571 -43.69 14.83 -14.88
CA THR A 571 -44.79 13.90 -14.60
C THR A 571 -45.86 14.57 -13.74
N PRO A 572 -47.13 14.10 -13.80
CA PRO A 572 -48.17 14.54 -12.86
C PRO A 572 -47.77 14.25 -11.41
N LEU A 573 -48.20 15.11 -10.46
CA LEU A 573 -47.83 15.03 -9.04
C LEU A 573 -48.10 13.66 -8.39
N ASP A 574 -49.14 12.95 -8.85
CA ASP A 574 -49.57 11.66 -8.30
C ASP A 574 -49.12 10.45 -9.15
N SER A 575 -48.24 10.67 -10.13
CA SER A 575 -47.76 9.59 -11.00
C SER A 575 -46.86 8.62 -10.23
N THR A 576 -47.10 7.32 -10.42
CA THR A 576 -46.21 6.25 -9.93
C THR A 576 -45.29 5.69 -11.02
N THR A 577 -45.34 6.29 -12.22
CA THR A 577 -44.62 5.81 -13.40
C THR A 577 -43.92 6.97 -14.11
N ILE A 578 -42.78 6.67 -14.73
CA ILE A 578 -42.08 7.58 -15.65
C ILE A 578 -42.12 6.96 -17.04
N ALA A 579 -42.68 7.70 -17.99
CA ALA A 579 -42.77 7.30 -19.39
C ALA A 579 -41.50 7.73 -20.14
N LEU A 580 -40.68 6.76 -20.50
CA LEU A 580 -39.47 6.94 -21.28
C LEU A 580 -39.80 7.11 -22.76
N SER A 581 -39.07 8.00 -23.43
CA SER A 581 -39.08 8.09 -24.90
C SER A 581 -37.77 7.53 -25.46
N THR A 582 -37.81 6.86 -26.60
CA THR A 582 -36.58 6.35 -27.23
C THR A 582 -35.90 7.46 -28.01
N VAL A 583 -34.64 7.73 -27.67
CA VAL A 583 -33.79 8.65 -28.43
C VAL A 583 -33.23 7.95 -29.65
N LYS A 584 -32.61 6.78 -29.43
CA LYS A 584 -31.98 5.97 -30.49
C LYS A 584 -31.80 4.53 -30.04
N THR A 585 -31.65 3.64 -31.01
CA THR A 585 -31.32 2.21 -30.79
C THR A 585 -30.21 1.81 -31.75
N VAL A 586 -29.18 1.17 -31.21
CA VAL A 586 -27.96 0.77 -31.91
C VAL A 586 -27.85 -0.76 -31.87
N PRO A 587 -27.69 -1.46 -33.01
CA PRO A 587 -27.52 -2.91 -32.99
C PRO A 587 -26.10 -3.33 -32.57
N PHE A 588 -25.99 -4.36 -31.73
CA PHE A 588 -24.75 -4.75 -31.06
C PHE A 588 -24.49 -6.27 -31.08
N PRO A 589 -23.25 -6.73 -31.34
CA PRO A 589 -22.24 -6.09 -32.18
C PRO A 589 -22.60 -6.36 -33.65
N SER A 590 -22.80 -5.31 -34.46
CA SER A 590 -23.12 -5.48 -35.89
C SER A 590 -22.38 -4.46 -36.76
N GLY A 591 -22.28 -4.77 -38.06
CA GLY A 591 -21.78 -3.85 -39.07
C GLY A 591 -20.35 -3.34 -38.79
N PRO A 592 -20.13 -2.01 -38.77
CA PRO A 592 -18.81 -1.42 -38.56
C PRO A 592 -18.11 -1.84 -37.27
N VAL A 593 -18.85 -2.01 -36.16
CA VAL A 593 -18.29 -2.37 -34.84
C VAL A 593 -17.64 -3.75 -34.86
N ALA A 594 -18.35 -4.76 -35.39
CA ALA A 594 -17.84 -6.12 -35.49
C ALA A 594 -16.65 -6.22 -36.47
N SER A 595 -16.55 -5.27 -37.41
CA SER A 595 -15.50 -5.22 -38.44
C SER A 595 -14.33 -4.31 -38.07
N ALA A 596 -14.37 -3.62 -36.93
CA ALA A 596 -13.30 -2.75 -36.49
C ALA A 596 -12.12 -3.58 -35.95
N VAL A 597 -10.92 -3.29 -36.43
CA VAL A 597 -9.68 -3.86 -35.86
C VAL A 597 -9.27 -2.96 -34.70
N VAL A 598 -9.25 -3.53 -33.50
CA VAL A 598 -8.80 -2.83 -32.28
C VAL A 598 -7.28 -2.78 -32.23
N THR A 599 -6.65 -3.93 -32.48
CA THR A 599 -5.20 -4.09 -32.60
C THR A 599 -4.90 -5.33 -33.44
N SER A 600 -3.66 -5.47 -33.89
CA SER A 600 -3.14 -6.72 -34.48
C SER A 600 -2.09 -7.33 -33.56
N VAL A 601 -2.15 -8.64 -33.33
CA VAL A 601 -1.18 -9.35 -32.50
C VAL A 601 -0.24 -10.14 -33.41
N ASN A 602 1.05 -9.85 -33.31
CA ASN A 602 2.14 -10.61 -33.91
C ASN A 602 2.78 -11.49 -32.85
N TYR A 603 2.42 -12.77 -32.82
CA TYR A 603 2.93 -13.73 -31.85
C TYR A 603 4.06 -14.56 -32.44
N ARG A 604 5.20 -14.62 -31.73
CA ARG A 604 6.32 -15.51 -32.01
C ARG A 604 6.78 -16.15 -30.71
N GLN A 605 6.91 -17.47 -30.70
CA GLN A 605 7.53 -18.21 -29.61
C GLN A 605 8.54 -19.18 -30.18
N SER A 606 9.70 -19.27 -29.55
CA SER A 606 10.70 -20.29 -29.82
C SER A 606 10.85 -21.15 -28.57
N VAL A 607 10.74 -22.47 -28.70
CA VAL A 607 10.96 -23.40 -27.59
C VAL A 607 12.16 -24.28 -27.89
N THR A 608 13.22 -24.16 -27.11
CA THR A 608 14.41 -25.01 -27.20
C THR A 608 14.25 -26.22 -26.28
N TYR A 609 14.02 -27.38 -26.87
CA TYR A 609 13.99 -28.66 -26.16
C TYR A 609 15.41 -29.21 -26.05
N ARG A 610 15.82 -29.60 -24.84
CA ARG A 610 17.17 -30.09 -24.52
C ARG A 610 17.09 -31.40 -23.73
N GLU A 611 17.94 -32.35 -24.10
CA GLU A 611 18.17 -33.57 -23.32
C GLU A 611 19.60 -33.59 -22.79
N HIS A 612 19.72 -33.75 -21.47
CA HIS A 612 21.00 -33.87 -20.79
C HIS A 612 21.13 -35.25 -20.16
N PHE A 613 22.21 -35.97 -20.45
CA PHE A 613 22.50 -37.26 -19.81
C PHE A 613 23.68 -37.14 -18.84
N ALA A 614 23.54 -37.79 -17.69
CA ALA A 614 24.60 -38.01 -16.72
C ALA A 614 25.23 -39.38 -16.99
N ARG A 615 26.52 -39.39 -17.30
CA ARG A 615 27.29 -40.60 -17.62
C ARG A 615 28.31 -40.89 -16.51
N SER A 616 28.45 -42.16 -16.12
CA SER A 616 29.45 -42.63 -15.15
C SER A 616 29.99 -44.03 -15.55
N THR A 617 30.99 -44.52 -14.84
CA THR A 617 31.43 -45.91 -14.90
C THR A 617 31.03 -46.61 -13.61
N ARG A 618 30.36 -47.75 -13.70
CA ARG A 618 30.06 -48.63 -12.57
C ARG A 618 31.00 -49.82 -12.61
N THR A 619 31.79 -50.00 -11.57
CA THR A 619 32.64 -51.18 -11.42
C THR A 619 32.00 -52.15 -10.43
N THR A 620 31.71 -53.37 -10.87
CA THR A 620 31.20 -54.46 -10.03
C THR A 620 32.27 -55.51 -9.85
N THR A 621 32.65 -55.76 -8.61
CA THR A 621 33.70 -56.72 -8.29
C THR A 621 33.08 -58.06 -7.90
N PHE A 622 33.57 -59.15 -8.49
CA PHE A 622 33.28 -60.50 -8.08
C PHE A 622 34.57 -61.17 -7.57
N ARG A 623 34.46 -61.86 -6.44
CA ARG A 623 35.57 -62.55 -5.81
C ARG A 623 35.39 -64.06 -5.91
N TRP A 624 36.45 -64.77 -6.24
CA TRP A 624 36.45 -66.22 -6.25
C TRP A 624 36.28 -66.79 -4.85
N VAL A 625 35.34 -67.73 -4.70
CA VAL A 625 35.13 -68.50 -3.48
C VAL A 625 35.16 -69.99 -3.83
N PRO A 626 36.09 -70.79 -3.24
CA PRO A 626 36.14 -72.24 -3.44
C PRO A 626 34.87 -72.95 -2.91
N ASP A 627 34.40 -73.99 -3.61
CA ASP A 627 33.16 -74.74 -3.31
C ASP A 627 33.41 -76.27 -3.35
N PRO A 628 32.92 -77.09 -2.38
CA PRO A 628 32.27 -76.73 -1.11
C PRO A 628 33.26 -76.20 -0.06
N PRO A 629 32.93 -75.14 0.71
CA PRO A 629 33.84 -74.61 1.71
C PRO A 629 34.03 -75.58 2.90
N PRO A 630 35.26 -75.81 3.40
CA PRO A 630 36.55 -75.33 2.89
C PRO A 630 37.18 -76.32 1.87
N ASN A 631 37.24 -75.92 0.59
CA ASN A 631 37.99 -76.63 -0.45
C ASN A 631 39.39 -76.02 -0.60
N THR A 632 40.43 -76.85 -0.59
CA THR A 632 41.84 -76.43 -0.73
C THR A 632 42.32 -76.45 -2.18
N ASP A 633 41.52 -76.98 -3.11
CA ASP A 633 41.79 -76.93 -4.54
C ASP A 633 41.33 -75.57 -5.11
N PRO A 634 42.27 -74.68 -5.50
CA PRO A 634 41.92 -73.37 -6.07
C PRO A 634 41.21 -73.47 -7.43
N SER A 635 41.14 -74.66 -8.04
CA SER A 635 40.50 -74.89 -9.34
C SER A 635 38.99 -75.17 -9.28
N GLN A 636 38.41 -75.36 -8.09
CA GLN A 636 36.97 -75.60 -7.90
C GLN A 636 36.32 -74.54 -7.00
N GLY A 637 35.51 -73.68 -7.61
CA GLY A 637 34.84 -72.56 -6.95
C GLY A 637 33.95 -71.79 -7.90
N THR A 638 33.34 -70.72 -7.39
CA THR A 638 32.52 -69.79 -8.18
C THR A 638 32.84 -68.35 -7.80
N TYR A 639 32.65 -67.44 -8.76
CA TYR A 639 32.76 -66.01 -8.50
C TYR A 639 31.47 -65.52 -7.83
N VAL A 640 31.59 -65.01 -6.60
CA VAL A 640 30.48 -64.39 -5.87
C VAL A 640 30.64 -62.87 -5.88
N PHE A 641 29.52 -62.16 -5.85
CA PHE A 641 29.51 -60.70 -5.81
C PHE A 641 30.23 -60.18 -4.55
N ALA A 642 31.14 -59.22 -4.71
CA ALA A 642 31.92 -58.63 -3.64
C ALA A 642 31.61 -57.13 -3.40
N GLY A 643 31.09 -56.41 -4.40
CA GLY A 643 30.72 -55.00 -4.25
C GLY A 643 30.44 -54.29 -5.59
N SER A 644 29.97 -53.05 -5.52
CA SER A 644 29.86 -52.17 -6.68
C SER A 644 30.14 -50.73 -6.30
N ASP A 645 30.94 -50.04 -7.11
CA ASP A 645 31.29 -48.63 -6.94
C ASP A 645 30.98 -47.86 -8.24
N PHE A 646 30.50 -46.63 -8.09
CA PHE A 646 30.28 -45.70 -9.21
C PHE A 646 31.36 -44.63 -9.22
N GLY A 647 31.88 -44.30 -10.41
CA GLY A 647 32.65 -43.09 -10.64
C GLY A 647 31.78 -41.83 -10.60
N PRO A 648 32.39 -40.63 -10.68
CA PRO A 648 31.63 -39.38 -10.74
C PRO A 648 30.75 -39.31 -12.00
N PHE A 649 29.57 -38.71 -11.87
CA PHE A 649 28.69 -38.46 -13.01
C PHE A 649 29.12 -37.19 -13.75
N ALA A 650 29.28 -37.30 -15.07
CA ALA A 650 29.47 -36.17 -15.98
C ALA A 650 28.19 -35.90 -16.76
N PHE A 651 27.67 -34.67 -16.69
CA PHE A 651 26.50 -34.24 -17.46
C PHE A 651 26.92 -33.67 -18.81
N ALA A 652 26.25 -34.08 -19.87
CA ALA A 652 26.43 -33.54 -21.22
C ALA A 652 25.07 -33.29 -21.90
N LEU A 653 24.99 -32.25 -22.73
CA LEU A 653 23.88 -32.01 -23.64
C LEU A 653 24.00 -32.99 -24.83
N GLU A 654 23.00 -33.85 -24.99
CA GLU A 654 23.01 -34.95 -25.98
C GLU A 654 22.10 -34.65 -27.17
N TYR A 655 21.04 -33.88 -26.95
CA TYR A 655 20.09 -33.50 -27.97
C TYR A 655 19.57 -32.09 -27.72
N GLU A 656 19.47 -31.31 -28.78
CA GLU A 656 18.85 -29.98 -28.77
C GLU A 656 18.04 -29.77 -30.04
N GLN A 657 16.80 -29.32 -29.89
CA GLN A 657 15.94 -28.91 -31.00
C GLN A 657 15.18 -27.64 -30.64
N THR A 658 15.32 -26.61 -31.48
CA THR A 658 14.53 -25.37 -31.37
C THR A 658 13.28 -25.45 -32.24
N ILE A 659 12.12 -25.14 -31.64
CA ILE A 659 10.80 -25.26 -32.25
C ILE A 659 10.18 -23.85 -32.37
N PRO A 660 10.02 -23.31 -33.58
CA PRO A 660 9.39 -22.02 -33.78
C PRO A 660 7.86 -22.15 -33.90
N PHE A 661 7.15 -21.29 -33.21
CA PHE A 661 5.71 -21.05 -33.33
C PHE A 661 5.47 -19.58 -33.72
N ALA A 662 4.60 -19.34 -34.69
CA ALA A 662 4.23 -17.99 -35.07
C ALA A 662 2.76 -17.92 -35.51
N GLN A 663 2.06 -16.85 -35.11
CA GLN A 663 0.70 -16.54 -35.53
C GLN A 663 0.51 -15.03 -35.56
N ASN A 664 -0.14 -14.53 -36.61
CA ASN A 664 -0.59 -13.13 -36.68
C ASN A 664 -2.10 -13.11 -36.80
N PHE A 665 -2.78 -12.30 -35.99
CA PHE A 665 -4.24 -12.17 -36.04
C PHE A 665 -4.69 -10.77 -35.66
N ALA A 666 -5.83 -10.35 -36.19
CA ALA A 666 -6.48 -9.09 -35.85
C ALA A 666 -7.49 -9.30 -34.73
N VAL A 667 -7.44 -8.46 -33.70
CA VAL A 667 -8.43 -8.42 -32.62
C VAL A 667 -9.61 -7.56 -33.08
N ARG A 668 -10.80 -8.16 -33.08
CA ARG A 668 -12.07 -7.53 -33.44
C ARG A 668 -13.09 -7.73 -32.32
N LEU A 669 -14.08 -6.84 -32.25
CA LEU A 669 -15.19 -6.93 -31.29
C LEU A 669 -16.40 -7.61 -31.94
N ASP A 670 -16.17 -8.73 -32.62
CA ASP A 670 -17.21 -9.54 -33.26
C ASP A 670 -17.90 -10.48 -32.27
N LEU A 671 -19.11 -10.94 -32.61
CA LEU A 671 -19.89 -11.82 -31.74
C LEU A 671 -19.25 -13.20 -31.54
N ALA A 672 -18.51 -13.70 -32.52
CA ALA A 672 -17.90 -15.02 -32.44
C ALA A 672 -16.88 -15.07 -31.31
N HIS A 673 -16.13 -13.98 -31.08
CA HIS A 673 -15.14 -13.83 -30.01
C HIS A 673 -15.68 -13.21 -28.71
N ASN A 674 -16.98 -12.93 -28.60
CA ASN A 674 -17.56 -12.37 -27.39
C ASN A 674 -17.75 -13.47 -26.32
N ALA A 675 -17.09 -13.34 -25.17
CA ALA A 675 -17.05 -14.34 -24.11
C ALA A 675 -18.36 -14.48 -23.31
N ASP A 676 -19.32 -13.57 -23.49
CA ASP A 676 -20.66 -13.66 -22.89
C ASP A 676 -21.63 -14.46 -23.78
N VAL A 677 -21.23 -14.77 -25.02
CA VAL A 677 -22.02 -15.50 -26.02
C VAL A 677 -21.36 -16.84 -26.36
N THR A 678 -20.06 -16.82 -26.65
CA THR A 678 -19.27 -18.01 -26.99
C THR A 678 -18.25 -18.27 -25.87
N ARG A 679 -18.14 -19.51 -25.39
CA ARG A 679 -17.21 -19.84 -24.30
C ARG A 679 -15.75 -19.84 -24.79
N PHE A 680 -15.06 -18.71 -24.60
CA PHE A 680 -13.60 -18.52 -24.75
C PHE A 680 -12.98 -19.10 -26.04
N PRO A 681 -13.37 -18.60 -27.22
CA PRO A 681 -12.80 -19.04 -28.48
C PRO A 681 -11.30 -18.70 -28.62
N PRO A 682 -10.53 -19.50 -29.38
CA PRO A 682 -9.18 -19.14 -29.79
C PRO A 682 -9.19 -18.14 -30.97
N PRO A 683 -8.15 -17.29 -31.13
CA PRO A 683 -7.01 -17.12 -30.24
C PRO A 683 -7.22 -16.03 -29.16
N TYR A 684 -8.37 -15.36 -29.18
CA TYR A 684 -8.72 -14.33 -28.21
C TYR A 684 -10.22 -14.35 -27.90
N ALA A 685 -10.58 -13.75 -26.77
CA ALA A 685 -11.96 -13.48 -26.43
C ALA A 685 -12.10 -12.07 -25.85
N TRP A 686 -13.28 -11.48 -25.93
CA TRP A 686 -13.54 -10.15 -25.36
C TRP A 686 -14.86 -10.09 -24.60
N ARG A 687 -14.99 -9.14 -23.68
CA ARG A 687 -16.23 -8.86 -22.96
C ARG A 687 -16.58 -7.40 -23.03
N LEU A 688 -17.87 -7.10 -23.17
CA LEU A 688 -18.37 -5.75 -22.95
C LEU A 688 -18.42 -5.52 -21.44
N LYS A 689 -17.50 -4.72 -20.92
CA LYS A 689 -17.41 -4.40 -19.49
C LYS A 689 -18.38 -3.32 -19.09
N ASP A 690 -18.54 -2.34 -19.96
CA ASP A 690 -19.49 -1.27 -19.71
C ASP A 690 -20.03 -0.66 -21.01
N MET A 691 -21.14 0.05 -20.90
CA MET A 691 -21.74 0.85 -21.97
C MET A 691 -22.08 2.23 -21.43
N TYR A 692 -22.12 3.24 -22.27
CA TYR A 692 -22.22 4.59 -21.78
C TYR A 692 -22.79 5.54 -22.86
N VAL A 693 -23.52 6.58 -22.48
CA VAL A 693 -24.03 7.60 -23.43
C VAL A 693 -23.55 8.98 -23.01
N SER A 694 -22.65 9.58 -23.78
CA SER A 694 -22.05 10.88 -23.45
C SER A 694 -23.09 12.01 -23.43
N ALA A 695 -22.74 13.15 -22.81
CA ALA A 695 -23.56 14.37 -22.87
C ALA A 695 -23.85 14.85 -24.32
N THR A 696 -22.96 14.52 -25.27
CA THR A 696 -23.13 14.78 -26.70
C THR A 696 -23.99 13.73 -27.43
N GLY A 697 -24.48 12.72 -26.72
CA GLY A 697 -25.34 11.65 -27.23
C GLY A 697 -24.61 10.51 -27.95
N ARG A 698 -23.28 10.38 -27.79
CA ARG A 698 -22.51 9.28 -28.37
C ARG A 698 -22.65 8.04 -27.51
N VAL A 699 -23.00 6.92 -28.13
CA VAL A 699 -23.10 5.62 -27.45
C VAL A 699 -21.73 4.94 -27.49
N LEU A 700 -21.12 4.77 -26.32
CA LEU A 700 -19.77 4.25 -26.15
C LEU A 700 -19.80 2.89 -25.44
N GLY A 701 -18.93 1.98 -25.86
CA GLY A 701 -18.73 0.67 -25.23
C GLY A 701 -17.31 0.56 -24.71
N LEU A 702 -17.15 0.01 -23.52
CA LEU A 702 -15.86 -0.36 -22.95
C LEU A 702 -15.69 -1.87 -23.06
N ALA A 703 -14.76 -2.31 -23.89
CA ALA A 703 -14.41 -3.72 -24.04
C ALA A 703 -13.09 -4.02 -23.34
N VAL A 704 -13.00 -5.22 -22.77
CA VAL A 704 -11.74 -5.83 -22.35
C VAL A 704 -11.47 -7.05 -23.23
N VAL A 705 -10.23 -7.23 -23.65
CA VAL A 705 -9.81 -8.34 -24.52
C VAL A 705 -8.82 -9.23 -23.75
N PHE A 706 -8.91 -10.53 -23.97
CA PHE A 706 -8.06 -11.55 -23.38
C PHE A 706 -7.51 -12.46 -24.49
N LEU A 707 -6.26 -12.88 -24.36
CA LEU A 707 -5.72 -13.98 -25.15
C LEU A 707 -6.16 -15.32 -24.56
N THR A 708 -6.44 -16.30 -25.41
CA THR A 708 -6.89 -17.64 -24.98
C THR A 708 -5.84 -18.69 -25.32
N ILE A 709 -5.97 -19.40 -26.45
CA ILE A 709 -5.04 -20.44 -26.89
C ILE A 709 -4.60 -20.12 -28.32
N PRO A 710 -3.28 -20.14 -28.63
CA PRO A 710 -2.82 -19.93 -30.01
C PRO A 710 -3.40 -20.97 -30.97
N GLU A 711 -3.79 -20.56 -32.17
CA GLU A 711 -4.28 -21.47 -33.22
C GLU A 711 -3.11 -21.98 -34.08
N ILE A 712 -2.18 -22.64 -33.41
CA ILE A 712 -0.98 -23.20 -34.04
C ILE A 712 -0.90 -24.67 -33.66
N ALA A 713 -0.56 -25.53 -34.63
CA ALA A 713 -0.39 -26.95 -34.37
C ALA A 713 0.76 -27.21 -33.39
N PHE A 714 0.59 -28.22 -32.53
CA PHE A 714 1.65 -28.70 -31.65
C PHE A 714 2.76 -29.35 -32.48
N ALA A 715 4.02 -29.19 -32.05
CA ALA A 715 5.18 -29.88 -32.61
C ALA A 715 5.46 -31.16 -31.82
N THR A 716 6.18 -32.10 -32.44
CA THR A 716 6.68 -33.30 -31.75
C THR A 716 8.20 -33.34 -31.85
N VAL A 717 8.84 -33.76 -30.75
CA VAL A 717 10.29 -33.96 -30.65
C VAL A 717 10.58 -35.39 -30.21
N PRO A 718 11.66 -36.01 -30.69
CA PRO A 718 12.11 -37.30 -30.17
C PRO A 718 12.62 -37.14 -28.72
N VAL A 719 12.47 -38.19 -27.92
CA VAL A 719 13.13 -38.33 -26.62
C VAL A 719 14.05 -39.53 -26.69
N HIS A 720 15.32 -39.36 -26.34
CA HIS A 720 16.35 -40.38 -26.53
C HIS A 720 16.65 -41.18 -25.25
N ARG A 721 17.37 -42.27 -25.42
CA ARG A 721 18.04 -43.08 -24.39
C ARG A 721 19.37 -43.62 -24.93
N LEU A 722 20.24 -44.15 -24.08
CA LEU A 722 21.44 -44.86 -24.56
C LEU A 722 21.14 -46.34 -24.78
N ASN A 723 21.64 -46.89 -25.88
CA ASN A 723 21.67 -48.33 -26.09
C ASN A 723 22.90 -48.96 -25.39
N GLN A 724 23.04 -50.30 -25.41
CA GLN A 724 24.15 -50.99 -24.75
C GLN A 724 25.55 -50.56 -25.25
N SER A 725 25.67 -50.09 -26.49
CA SER A 725 26.93 -49.56 -27.04
C SER A 725 27.21 -48.10 -26.66
N GLY A 726 26.28 -47.42 -25.96
CA GLY A 726 26.41 -46.01 -25.58
C GLY A 726 26.01 -45.02 -26.68
N ALA A 727 25.36 -45.50 -27.74
CA ALA A 727 24.81 -44.65 -28.79
C ALA A 727 23.39 -44.21 -28.44
N LEU A 728 23.01 -43.00 -28.87
CA LEU A 728 21.66 -42.47 -28.72
C LEU A 728 20.67 -43.26 -29.57
N GLU A 729 19.55 -43.67 -28.97
CA GLU A 729 18.42 -44.26 -29.65
C GLU A 729 17.11 -43.60 -29.20
N GLN A 730 16.20 -43.38 -30.14
CA GLN A 730 14.90 -42.80 -29.82
C GLN A 730 14.06 -43.77 -28.98
N SER A 731 13.60 -43.30 -27.83
CA SER A 731 12.78 -44.06 -26.88
C SER A 731 11.30 -43.76 -27.04
N ARG A 732 10.93 -42.48 -27.17
CA ARG A 732 9.55 -42.00 -27.35
C ARG A 732 9.51 -40.69 -28.13
N THR A 733 8.32 -40.10 -28.26
CA THR A 733 8.12 -38.72 -28.73
C THR A 733 7.45 -37.89 -27.64
N GLN A 734 7.78 -36.61 -27.58
CA GLN A 734 7.15 -35.62 -26.71
C GLN A 734 6.48 -34.53 -27.55
N THR A 735 5.29 -34.11 -27.15
CA THR A 735 4.54 -33.05 -27.83
C THR A 735 4.80 -31.72 -27.11
N ILE A 736 5.11 -30.68 -27.89
CA ILE A 736 5.38 -29.32 -27.40
C ILE A 736 4.40 -28.37 -28.11
N GLY A 737 3.69 -27.56 -27.33
CA GLY A 737 2.66 -26.66 -27.83
C GLY A 737 2.94 -25.20 -27.51
N PRO A 738 2.44 -24.26 -28.33
CA PRO A 738 2.52 -22.85 -28.02
C PRO A 738 1.50 -22.43 -26.97
N TYR A 739 1.78 -21.33 -26.29
CA TYR A 739 0.85 -20.75 -25.31
C TYR A 739 1.00 -19.22 -25.22
N PHE A 740 -0.08 -18.54 -24.84
CA PHE A 740 0.00 -17.14 -24.42
C PHE A 740 0.36 -17.06 -22.93
N PRO A 741 1.27 -16.17 -22.52
CA PRO A 741 1.63 -16.03 -21.11
C PRO A 741 0.45 -15.49 -20.27
N GLU A 742 0.21 -16.04 -19.07
CA GLU A 742 -0.88 -15.58 -18.17
C GLU A 742 -0.76 -14.10 -17.80
N ALA A 743 0.47 -13.61 -17.68
CA ALA A 743 0.83 -12.21 -17.45
C ALA A 743 0.29 -11.20 -18.49
N THR A 744 -0.19 -11.68 -19.64
CA THR A 744 -0.74 -10.83 -20.73
C THR A 744 -2.27 -10.72 -20.68
N SER A 745 -2.90 -11.12 -19.58
CA SER A 745 -4.35 -11.09 -19.38
C SER A 745 -4.77 -10.07 -18.30
N PRO A 746 -5.59 -9.04 -18.62
CA PRO A 746 -6.16 -8.75 -19.93
C PRO A 746 -5.12 -8.22 -20.93
N LEU A 747 -5.37 -8.50 -22.22
CA LEU A 747 -4.52 -8.00 -23.31
C LEU A 747 -4.64 -6.50 -23.46
N LEU A 748 -5.87 -5.96 -23.46
CA LEU A 748 -6.11 -4.51 -23.56
C LEU A 748 -7.51 -4.15 -23.08
N TRP A 749 -7.69 -2.85 -22.85
CA TRP A 749 -8.99 -2.20 -22.77
C TRP A 749 -9.19 -1.28 -23.98
N ALA A 750 -10.39 -1.28 -24.55
CA ALA A 750 -10.74 -0.43 -25.68
C ALA A 750 -12.10 0.24 -25.46
N LEU A 751 -12.12 1.55 -25.64
CA LEU A 751 -13.32 2.37 -25.72
C LEU A 751 -13.67 2.54 -27.19
N PHE A 752 -14.89 2.19 -27.58
CA PHE A 752 -15.34 2.26 -28.96
C PHE A 752 -16.70 2.91 -29.06
N ASP A 753 -16.92 3.58 -30.18
CA ASP A 753 -18.19 4.17 -30.53
C ASP A 753 -19.08 3.08 -31.12
N LEU A 754 -20.16 2.76 -30.42
CA LEU A 754 -21.05 1.66 -30.75
C LEU A 754 -21.89 1.92 -32.00
N GLU A 755 -22.05 3.19 -32.39
CA GLU A 755 -22.77 3.57 -33.61
C GLU A 755 -21.89 3.43 -34.85
N THR A 756 -20.65 3.92 -34.76
CA THR A 756 -19.75 4.03 -35.91
C THR A 756 -18.73 2.88 -36.01
N GLY A 757 -18.52 2.12 -34.93
CA GLY A 757 -17.44 1.14 -34.83
C GLY A 757 -16.05 1.74 -34.66
N ALA A 758 -15.93 3.06 -34.51
CA ALA A 758 -14.64 3.71 -34.33
C ALA A 758 -14.04 3.37 -32.95
N VAL A 759 -12.78 2.97 -32.93
CA VAL A 759 -12.01 2.86 -31.68
C VAL A 759 -11.68 4.28 -31.21
N VAL A 760 -12.29 4.70 -30.11
CA VAL A 760 -12.11 6.03 -29.51
C VAL A 760 -10.81 6.09 -28.73
N ALA A 761 -10.55 5.04 -27.95
CA ALA A 761 -9.31 4.89 -27.19
C ALA A 761 -8.99 3.40 -27.00
N SER A 762 -7.71 3.09 -26.83
CA SER A 762 -7.21 1.77 -26.53
C SER A 762 -6.00 1.92 -25.61
N THR A 763 -5.81 1.00 -24.66
CA THR A 763 -4.59 0.95 -23.84
C THR A 763 -3.39 0.48 -24.65
N ALA A 764 -3.62 -0.36 -25.66
CA ALA A 764 -2.59 -0.88 -26.55
C ALA A 764 -2.46 -0.06 -27.83
N GLY A 765 -1.28 -0.14 -28.43
CA GLY A 765 -1.01 0.38 -29.77
C GLY A 765 -1.71 -0.44 -30.87
N PRO A 766 -1.59 0.00 -32.14
CA PRO A 766 -2.26 -0.64 -33.28
C PRO A 766 -1.70 -2.04 -33.60
N VAL A 767 -0.49 -2.34 -33.14
CA VAL A 767 0.17 -3.64 -33.28
C VAL A 767 0.84 -4.00 -31.96
N ILE A 768 0.53 -5.17 -31.43
CA ILE A 768 1.20 -5.79 -30.29
C ILE A 768 2.11 -6.89 -30.84
N THR A 769 3.40 -6.86 -30.49
CA THR A 769 4.32 -7.94 -30.86
C THR A 769 4.80 -8.67 -29.62
N HIS A 770 4.52 -9.97 -29.57
CA HIS A 770 5.03 -10.89 -28.56
C HIS A 770 6.16 -11.72 -29.17
N VAL A 771 7.33 -11.67 -28.55
CA VAL A 771 8.42 -12.60 -28.84
C VAL A 771 8.86 -13.24 -27.54
N SER A 772 8.83 -14.56 -27.47
CA SER A 772 9.33 -15.30 -26.30
C SER A 772 10.24 -16.44 -26.72
N GLU A 773 11.31 -16.65 -25.97
CA GLU A 773 12.18 -17.81 -26.06
C GLU A 773 12.09 -18.58 -24.75
N ASP A 774 11.68 -19.84 -24.81
CA ASP A 774 11.60 -20.74 -23.66
C ASP A 774 12.54 -21.92 -23.89
N ALA A 775 13.04 -22.52 -22.81
CA ALA A 775 13.76 -23.79 -22.85
C ALA A 775 13.06 -24.85 -22.02
N ILE A 776 13.01 -26.07 -22.54
CA ILE A 776 12.51 -27.25 -21.83
C ILE A 776 13.68 -28.22 -21.70
N ASP A 777 14.10 -28.50 -20.47
CA ASP A 777 15.01 -29.60 -20.17
C ASP A 777 14.21 -30.82 -19.74
N ASP A 778 14.38 -31.97 -20.41
CA ASP A 778 13.74 -33.23 -20.01
C ASP A 778 14.44 -33.88 -18.80
N LEU A 779 14.56 -33.12 -17.71
CA LEU A 779 14.95 -33.60 -16.38
C LEU A 779 13.80 -33.33 -15.40
N PRO A 780 12.73 -34.15 -15.44
CA PRO A 780 11.58 -33.91 -14.58
C PRO A 780 11.97 -34.07 -13.11
N GLN A 781 11.64 -33.05 -12.30
CA GLN A 781 11.69 -33.10 -10.85
C GLN A 781 11.06 -34.41 -10.36
N GLY A 782 11.88 -35.30 -9.80
CA GLY A 782 11.43 -36.54 -9.16
C GLY A 782 11.47 -37.83 -9.99
N GLN A 783 11.88 -37.83 -11.26
CA GLN A 783 12.18 -39.07 -12.01
C GLN A 783 13.65 -39.10 -12.47
N VAL A 784 14.56 -39.39 -11.52
CA VAL A 784 16.02 -39.49 -11.70
C VAL A 784 16.45 -40.65 -12.65
N ASN A 785 15.48 -41.36 -13.26
CA ASN A 785 15.68 -42.74 -13.67
C ASN A 785 16.07 -42.92 -15.15
N SER A 786 15.81 -41.94 -16.03
CA SER A 786 16.08 -42.04 -17.47
C SER A 786 17.29 -41.23 -17.95
N ALA A 787 17.79 -40.31 -17.15
CA ALA A 787 18.91 -39.43 -17.52
C ALA A 787 20.27 -39.92 -17.04
N PHE A 788 20.32 -40.91 -16.12
CA PHE A 788 21.55 -41.41 -15.53
C PHE A 788 21.93 -42.76 -16.10
N TRP A 789 23.13 -42.82 -16.66
CA TRP A 789 23.67 -43.97 -17.36
C TRP A 789 25.05 -44.32 -16.81
N ALA A 790 25.32 -45.61 -16.67
CA ALA A 790 26.63 -46.09 -16.29
C ALA A 790 27.13 -47.15 -17.27
N GLU A 791 28.39 -47.05 -17.68
CA GLU A 791 29.09 -48.16 -18.31
C GLU A 791 29.37 -49.21 -17.24
N SER A 792 28.80 -50.41 -17.39
CA SER A 792 28.96 -51.51 -16.44
C SER A 792 30.23 -52.28 -16.74
N VAL A 793 31.15 -52.32 -15.77
CA VAL A 793 32.41 -53.04 -15.84
C VAL A 793 32.44 -54.08 -14.72
N ALA A 794 32.55 -55.37 -15.07
CA ALA A 794 32.65 -56.46 -14.11
C ALA A 794 34.10 -56.91 -13.95
N VAL A 795 34.62 -56.91 -12.73
CA VAL A 795 35.99 -57.31 -12.42
C VAL A 795 35.96 -58.59 -11.58
N TYR A 796 36.50 -59.67 -12.13
CA TYR A 796 36.58 -60.98 -11.49
C TYR A 796 38.00 -61.17 -10.93
N THR A 797 38.12 -61.42 -9.62
CA THR A 797 39.42 -61.48 -8.92
C THR A 797 39.57 -62.69 -7.99
N GLY A 798 40.80 -63.20 -7.86
CA GLY A 798 41.21 -64.23 -6.92
C GLY A 798 40.97 -65.68 -7.38
N GLY A 799 40.58 -65.90 -8.64
CA GLY A 799 40.31 -67.22 -9.22
C GLY A 799 41.12 -67.49 -10.48
N ARG A 800 40.83 -68.61 -11.16
CA ARG A 800 41.56 -69.03 -12.37
C ARG A 800 41.25 -68.22 -13.63
N ASP A 801 40.11 -67.51 -13.64
CA ASP A 801 39.58 -66.77 -14.80
C ASP A 801 39.45 -65.27 -14.45
N ASP A 802 40.47 -64.72 -13.78
CA ASP A 802 40.53 -63.31 -13.43
C ASP A 802 40.54 -62.45 -14.68
N ARG A 803 39.58 -61.54 -14.77
CA ARG A 803 39.31 -60.76 -15.97
C ARG A 803 38.47 -59.53 -15.66
N THR A 804 38.54 -58.57 -16.56
CA THR A 804 37.67 -57.39 -16.58
C THR A 804 36.81 -57.47 -17.83
N GLU A 805 35.49 -57.42 -17.64
CA GLU A 805 34.50 -57.45 -18.72
C GLU A 805 33.76 -56.12 -18.80
N HIS A 806 33.74 -55.50 -19.98
CA HIS A 806 32.89 -54.35 -20.27
C HIS A 806 31.53 -54.86 -20.75
N GLN A 807 30.49 -54.64 -19.97
CA GLN A 807 29.13 -55.15 -20.20
C GLN A 807 28.23 -54.11 -20.89
N GLY A 808 28.79 -52.96 -21.28
CA GLY A 808 28.09 -51.89 -21.99
C GLY A 808 27.34 -50.94 -21.05
N TRP A 809 26.57 -50.03 -21.65
CA TRP A 809 25.83 -48.98 -20.95
C TRP A 809 24.48 -49.49 -20.42
N VAL A 810 24.18 -49.13 -19.18
CA VAL A 810 22.92 -49.47 -18.49
C VAL A 810 22.35 -48.25 -17.76
N GLY A 811 21.02 -48.16 -17.70
CA GLY A 811 20.33 -47.10 -16.95
C GLY A 811 20.36 -47.38 -15.44
N VAL A 812 20.75 -46.39 -14.63
CA VAL A 812 21.06 -46.56 -13.19
C VAL A 812 19.82 -46.92 -12.35
N ALA A 813 18.60 -46.57 -12.79
CA ALA A 813 17.37 -46.93 -12.10
C ALA A 813 16.90 -48.38 -12.29
N SER A 814 17.44 -49.08 -13.29
CA SER A 814 17.15 -50.50 -13.50
C SER A 814 17.91 -51.41 -12.52
N THR A 815 18.83 -50.85 -11.72
CA THR A 815 19.64 -51.58 -10.76
C THR A 815 19.16 -51.26 -9.34
N ASN A 816 18.35 -52.14 -8.76
CA ASN A 816 17.92 -52.06 -7.35
C ASN A 816 19.17 -51.88 -6.44
N PRO A 817 19.32 -50.74 -5.74
CA PRO A 817 20.40 -50.58 -4.78
C PRO A 817 19.97 -51.28 -3.48
N THR A 818 20.68 -52.35 -3.14
CA THR A 818 20.61 -53.21 -1.92
C THR A 818 19.67 -54.43 -2.00
N PRO A 819 20.15 -55.62 -1.58
CA PRO A 819 20.68 -55.87 -0.22
C PRO A 819 22.21 -55.95 -0.04
N PHE A 820 23.03 -55.78 -1.08
CA PHE A 820 24.47 -56.09 -1.00
C PHE A 820 25.32 -54.81 -1.20
N GLY A 821 25.71 -54.19 -0.08
CA GLY A 821 26.22 -52.82 0.04
C GLY A 821 27.41 -52.46 -0.87
N GLY A 822 27.14 -51.55 -1.81
CA GLY A 822 28.16 -50.75 -2.49
C GLY A 822 28.17 -49.32 -1.96
N THR A 823 29.34 -48.69 -1.96
CA THR A 823 29.52 -47.28 -1.57
C THR A 823 29.53 -46.41 -2.82
N ILE A 824 28.69 -45.37 -2.87
CA ILE A 824 28.92 -44.27 -3.81
C ILE A 824 30.14 -43.52 -3.24
N GLY A 825 31.28 -43.54 -3.95
CA GLY A 825 32.45 -42.74 -3.56
C GLY A 825 32.05 -41.27 -3.43
N GLN A 826 32.69 -40.51 -2.51
CA GLN A 826 32.34 -39.11 -2.23
C GLN A 826 32.09 -38.33 -3.53
N THR A 827 30.85 -37.84 -3.70
CA THR A 827 30.50 -36.93 -4.79
C THR A 827 31.25 -35.61 -4.58
N THR A 828 32.32 -35.40 -5.34
CA THR A 828 32.97 -34.10 -5.46
C THR A 828 32.38 -33.37 -6.67
N GLY A 829 31.52 -32.39 -6.40
CA GLY A 829 31.03 -31.43 -7.41
C GLY A 829 29.52 -31.26 -7.42
N SER A 830 29.07 -30.01 -7.33
CA SER A 830 27.72 -29.61 -7.72
C SER A 830 27.71 -29.33 -9.22
N PHE A 831 26.76 -29.90 -9.96
CA PHE A 831 26.48 -29.53 -11.35
C PHE A 831 25.19 -28.72 -11.37
N ALA A 832 25.28 -27.46 -11.78
CA ALA A 832 24.10 -26.64 -12.03
C ALA A 832 23.65 -26.86 -13.48
N LEU A 833 22.43 -27.34 -13.66
CA LEU A 833 21.80 -27.38 -14.97
C LEU A 833 21.52 -25.96 -15.46
N PRO A 834 21.51 -25.72 -16.79
CA PRO A 834 20.97 -24.49 -17.34
C PRO A 834 19.54 -24.26 -16.83
N SER A 835 19.14 -23.01 -16.64
CA SER A 835 17.77 -22.69 -16.24
C SER A 835 16.77 -23.16 -17.30
N ALA A 836 15.84 -24.05 -16.91
CA ALA A 836 14.65 -24.37 -17.70
C ALA A 836 13.58 -23.27 -17.54
N GLY A 837 12.66 -23.16 -18.50
CA GLY A 837 11.61 -22.13 -18.52
C GLY A 837 11.95 -20.95 -19.43
N ALA A 838 11.39 -19.78 -19.13
CA ALA A 838 11.56 -18.58 -19.96
C ALA A 838 13.01 -18.10 -19.99
N GLN A 839 13.57 -17.97 -21.20
CA GLN A 839 14.91 -17.44 -21.47
C GLN A 839 14.85 -15.95 -21.79
N SER A 840 13.90 -15.55 -22.65
CA SER A 840 13.67 -14.15 -23.00
C SER A 840 12.19 -13.91 -23.32
N ARG A 841 11.71 -12.71 -23.02
CA ARG A 841 10.34 -12.27 -23.36
C ARG A 841 10.36 -10.80 -23.73
N SER A 842 9.62 -10.46 -24.77
CA SER A 842 9.38 -9.09 -25.20
C SER A 842 7.92 -8.94 -25.61
N PHE A 843 7.31 -7.82 -25.20
CA PHE A 843 5.92 -7.52 -25.48
C PHE A 843 5.79 -6.04 -25.85
N THR A 844 5.98 -5.72 -27.12
CA THR A 844 5.99 -4.34 -27.60
C THR A 844 4.62 -3.92 -28.10
N GLY A 845 4.25 -2.65 -27.88
CA GLY A 845 2.95 -2.10 -28.30
C GLY A 845 1.77 -2.49 -27.40
N TRP A 846 1.98 -3.25 -26.33
CA TRP A 846 0.93 -3.63 -25.37
C TRP A 846 0.37 -2.46 -24.57
N LEU A 847 1.24 -1.52 -24.20
CA LEU A 847 0.86 -0.22 -23.66
C LEU A 847 1.28 0.85 -24.67
N ARG A 848 0.39 1.79 -24.96
CA ARG A 848 0.76 2.95 -25.79
C ARG A 848 1.85 3.75 -25.10
N ALA A 849 2.78 4.30 -25.89
CA ALA A 849 3.92 5.03 -25.38
C ALA A 849 3.53 6.21 -24.48
N ASP A 850 2.51 6.99 -24.87
CA ASP A 850 2.02 8.12 -24.09
C ASP A 850 1.40 7.71 -22.74
N LEU A 851 0.68 6.59 -22.71
CA LEU A 851 0.17 6.01 -21.46
C LEU A 851 1.31 5.48 -20.59
N GLY A 852 2.29 4.80 -21.20
CA GLY A 852 3.49 4.33 -20.49
C GLY A 852 4.30 5.46 -19.89
N GLU A 853 4.48 6.56 -20.62
CA GLU A 853 5.13 7.78 -20.14
C GLU A 853 4.34 8.43 -19.01
N ALA A 854 3.01 8.57 -19.16
CA ALA A 854 2.15 9.14 -18.13
C ALA A 854 2.12 8.29 -16.84
N MET A 855 2.14 6.95 -16.96
CA MET A 855 2.22 6.04 -15.82
C MET A 855 3.59 6.10 -15.15
N THR A 856 4.66 6.12 -15.94
CA THR A 856 6.04 6.31 -15.45
C THR A 856 6.18 7.65 -14.70
N ALA A 857 5.65 8.73 -15.25
CA ALA A 857 5.65 10.06 -14.62
C ALA A 857 4.84 10.10 -13.30
N ARG A 858 3.91 9.15 -13.10
CA ARG A 858 3.12 8.98 -11.87
C ARG A 858 3.70 7.92 -10.92
N GLY A 859 4.92 7.45 -11.15
CA GLY A 859 5.60 6.44 -10.33
C GLY A 859 5.04 5.01 -10.49
N LEU A 860 4.25 4.75 -11.54
CA LEU A 860 3.68 3.43 -11.85
C LEU A 860 4.52 2.70 -12.89
N THR A 861 5.83 2.55 -12.63
CA THR A 861 6.81 2.00 -13.58
C THR A 861 6.73 0.48 -13.81
N ASP A 862 6.03 -0.25 -12.93
CA ASP A 862 5.99 -1.72 -12.93
C ASP A 862 4.88 -2.34 -13.78
N VAL A 863 4.23 -1.58 -14.68
CA VAL A 863 3.26 -2.13 -15.63
C VAL A 863 3.98 -2.78 -16.83
N SER A 864 4.89 -3.71 -16.52
CA SER A 864 5.33 -4.73 -17.47
C SER A 864 4.46 -5.98 -17.26
N PRO A 865 4.16 -6.76 -18.31
CA PRO A 865 3.56 -8.06 -18.09
C PRO A 865 4.50 -8.82 -17.16
N ASP A 866 3.98 -9.42 -16.08
CA ASP A 866 4.79 -10.17 -15.10
C ASP A 866 5.74 -11.14 -15.83
N MET A 867 7.00 -10.74 -15.97
CA MET A 867 8.00 -11.45 -16.78
C MET A 867 8.63 -12.61 -15.99
N ARG A 868 8.03 -12.98 -14.86
CA ARG A 868 8.45 -14.14 -14.08
C ARG A 868 8.29 -15.42 -14.91
N PRO A 869 9.29 -16.33 -14.88
CA PRO A 869 9.20 -17.59 -15.59
C PRO A 869 8.07 -18.45 -15.01
N GLY A 870 6.99 -18.64 -15.79
CA GLY A 870 5.96 -19.62 -15.51
C GLY A 870 6.42 -21.04 -15.86
N PRO A 871 5.92 -22.09 -15.18
CA PRO A 871 6.27 -23.47 -15.52
C PRO A 871 5.78 -23.83 -16.93
N CYS A 872 6.68 -24.37 -17.74
CA CYS A 872 6.34 -24.91 -19.05
C CYS A 872 5.39 -26.12 -18.87
N ARG A 873 4.17 -26.06 -19.40
CA ARG A 873 3.20 -27.15 -19.25
C ARG A 873 3.48 -28.24 -20.28
N THR A 874 4.02 -29.38 -19.85
CA THR A 874 4.05 -30.61 -20.64
C THR A 874 2.72 -31.36 -20.45
N ALA A 875 1.98 -31.58 -21.53
CA ALA A 875 0.78 -32.41 -21.48
C ALA A 875 1.21 -33.89 -21.46
N ARG A 876 1.16 -34.54 -20.29
CA ARG A 876 1.08 -36.01 -20.26
C ARG A 876 -0.32 -36.40 -20.70
N VAL A 877 -0.43 -37.20 -21.76
CA VAL A 877 -1.69 -37.86 -22.11
C VAL A 877 -1.98 -38.86 -21.01
N GLN A 878 -2.76 -38.44 -20.02
CA GLN A 878 -3.37 -39.30 -19.02
C GLN A 878 -4.87 -39.31 -19.33
N GLY A 879 -5.34 -40.47 -19.80
CA GLY A 879 -6.71 -40.65 -20.28
C GLY A 879 -7.75 -40.26 -19.25
N ASP A 880 -8.85 -39.71 -19.77
CA ASP A 880 -10.17 -39.52 -19.17
C ASP A 880 -10.25 -39.64 -17.65
N ARG A 881 -10.39 -38.48 -17.00
CA ARG A 881 -11.35 -38.27 -15.91
C ARG A 881 -11.57 -36.77 -15.71
N ASP A 882 -12.76 -36.34 -16.07
CA ASP A 882 -13.37 -35.08 -15.66
C ASP A 882 -13.16 -34.83 -14.16
N GLN A 883 -12.58 -33.68 -13.78
CA GLN A 883 -13.07 -32.83 -12.68
C GLN A 883 -12.54 -31.38 -12.82
N PRO A 884 -13.37 -30.35 -12.53
CA PRO A 884 -13.02 -28.95 -12.73
C PRO A 884 -12.64 -28.27 -11.39
N HIS A 885 -11.41 -27.78 -11.26
CA HIS A 885 -11.07 -26.83 -10.19
C HIS A 885 -10.06 -25.78 -10.68
N GLY A 886 -10.37 -24.51 -10.37
CA GLY A 886 -9.42 -23.39 -10.48
C GLY A 886 -10.09 -22.05 -10.76
N ARG A 887 -10.64 -21.42 -9.71
CA ARG A 887 -11.17 -20.06 -9.72
C ARG A 887 -10.09 -19.05 -10.14
N LEU A 888 -10.31 -18.32 -11.23
CA LEU A 888 -9.63 -17.05 -11.50
C LEU A 888 -10.22 -16.00 -10.55
N ARG A 889 -9.36 -15.40 -9.71
CA ARG A 889 -9.70 -14.19 -8.94
C ARG A 889 -9.78 -13.03 -9.94
N THR A 890 -10.91 -12.33 -9.90
CA THR A 890 -11.26 -11.13 -10.68
C THR A 890 -10.45 -9.93 -10.30
#